data_AF-A0A969TDV5-F1
#
_entry.id   AF-A0A969TDV5-F1
#
_cell.length_a   1.000
_cell.length_b   1.000
_cell.length_c   1.000
_cell.angle_alpha   90.00
_cell.angle_beta   90.00
_cell.angle_gamma   90.00
#
_symmetry.space_group_name_H-M   'P 1'
#
loop_
_entity.id
_entity.type
_entity.pdbx_description
1 polymer ?
#
loop_
_entity_poly.entity_id
_entity_poly.type
_entity_poly.pdbx_seq_one_letter_code
_entity_poly.pdbx_strand_id
1 'polypeptide(L)'
;MAKHFTAPVGTEDILPGEHDFYTFVKKVVRHRFRQAGFRRITTPVFEETAAFERAMGVDSEIIKRELYSFQDPRERDFSLRPEVTTGVVRAFIEHKMDKEEALPVELYYLERCFRFERPKSRRKREFWQFGCEVMGETDPAIDAQIIYLGHRILSDLKIRDACDLRINTIGTVEDREKYIDALANFYSGKERALSPHSREKLEQKKYLDLLSPRSEDEEVLVKMAPKITEFLSAESQEIFDQTLSYLNSFGIEYSIDPSLVRPLEYYSHTTFEFRKKDSQEKILVGGRYDGLIEKMGGPNLGGAGFAAGMERVIQLMKDQGIDVPHKDTLQILSPPPGRLQKTRITDFGKTPRTRIPRSGSLGENLYGRTTSPRPKIQSALQPPYGRPGGKERPCHCSRYGTRTIGNNQCREHHSKNGRTPWEKSRHNAGFSRPQIIDIAYEKKARSRDLAFFFICPKYLNPSSFTAMNSLPKPIQDAIDAFANLPGIGSRSAERLVFGLLKNNSDLDKKLAKSLETLKDSIKECEICHHYSEDEKCPICANSGRNQKLICIVETPQDLIAIERTHEFRGNYHVLHGVLSPLNRVNPEDLRLESLFKRIEKQISENQYPLEEIILATSGSTESEATAHYISEKLHQLFDQHTLSPAPKISRLARGI
;
A
#
# COMPACT_ATOMS: atom_id res chain seq x y z
N MET A 1 -45.11 9.35 22.74
CA MET A 1 -43.82 10.07 22.65
C MET A 1 -43.14 9.68 21.35
N ALA A 2 -42.36 10.56 20.73
CA ALA A 2 -41.50 10.16 19.61
C ALA A 2 -40.46 9.15 20.11
N LYS A 3 -40.23 8.09 19.34
CA LYS A 3 -39.23 7.07 19.68
C LYS A 3 -37.83 7.68 19.52
N HIS A 4 -37.05 7.73 20.60
CA HIS A 4 -35.62 8.04 20.49
C HIS A 4 -34.93 6.82 19.87
N PHE A 5 -34.27 7.02 18.72
CA PHE A 5 -33.50 5.96 18.06
C PHE A 5 -32.05 5.99 18.55
N THR A 6 -31.40 4.84 18.57
CA THR A 6 -29.99 4.66 18.95
C THR A 6 -29.34 3.69 17.97
N ALA A 7 -28.01 3.69 17.90
CA ALA A 7 -27.28 2.68 17.15
C ALA A 7 -27.68 1.25 17.59
N PRO A 8 -27.76 0.28 16.66
CA PRO A 8 -27.97 -1.13 17.00
C PRO A 8 -26.95 -1.67 18.00
N VAL A 9 -27.39 -2.60 18.85
CA VAL A 9 -26.52 -3.22 19.86
C VAL A 9 -25.36 -3.94 19.17
N GLY A 10 -24.13 -3.47 19.42
CA GLY A 10 -22.88 -3.99 18.86
C GLY A 10 -22.37 -3.28 17.61
N THR A 11 -22.99 -2.18 17.19
CA THR A 11 -22.43 -1.21 16.22
C THR A 11 -22.18 0.12 16.92
N GLU A 12 -21.38 1.01 16.31
CA GLU A 12 -21.03 2.32 16.89
C GLU A 12 -20.82 3.39 15.81
N ASP A 13 -21.09 4.65 16.17
CA ASP A 13 -20.76 5.81 15.34
C ASP A 13 -19.31 6.23 15.62
N ILE A 14 -18.44 6.21 14.60
CA ILE A 14 -17.06 6.71 14.74
C ILE A 14 -17.09 8.24 14.73
N LEU A 15 -16.86 8.83 15.90
CA LEU A 15 -16.92 10.29 16.08
C LEU A 15 -15.65 11.00 15.55
N PRO A 16 -15.70 12.32 15.27
CA PRO A 16 -14.56 13.05 14.68
C PRO A 16 -13.22 12.87 15.40
N GLY A 17 -13.20 12.90 16.75
CA GLY A 17 -11.97 12.70 17.52
C GLY A 17 -11.42 11.27 17.54
N GLU A 18 -12.22 10.28 17.12
CA GLU A 18 -11.74 8.91 16.89
C GLU A 18 -11.25 8.71 15.45
N HIS A 19 -11.81 9.49 14.52
CA HIS A 19 -11.45 9.47 13.12
C HIS A 19 -9.97 9.80 12.86
N ASP A 20 -9.27 10.46 13.78
CA ASP A 20 -7.83 10.70 13.71
C ASP A 20 -7.01 9.40 13.72
N PHE A 21 -7.29 8.50 14.66
CA PHE A 21 -6.67 7.17 14.71
C PHE A 21 -7.01 6.36 13.46
N TYR A 22 -8.29 6.33 13.07
CA TYR A 22 -8.71 5.65 11.83
C TYR A 22 -7.99 6.20 10.60
N THR A 23 -7.83 7.52 10.52
CA THR A 23 -7.18 8.21 9.40
C THR A 23 -5.67 7.94 9.38
N PHE A 24 -5.02 7.89 10.54
CA PHE A 24 -3.59 7.56 10.64
C PHE A 24 -3.33 6.10 10.23
N VAL A 25 -4.10 5.14 10.77
CA VAL A 25 -3.99 3.72 10.38
C VAL A 25 -4.26 3.53 8.89
N LYS A 26 -5.32 4.14 8.34
CA LYS A 26 -5.61 4.13 6.89
C LYS A 26 -4.46 4.69 6.05
N LYS A 27 -3.73 5.71 6.52
CA LYS A 27 -2.56 6.26 5.82
C LYS A 27 -1.38 5.28 5.83
N VAL A 28 -1.03 4.72 6.98
CA VAL A 28 0.09 3.78 7.13
C VAL A 28 -0.14 2.51 6.29
N VAL A 29 -1.32 1.90 6.41
CA VAL A 29 -1.69 0.70 5.64
C VAL A 29 -1.60 0.96 4.13
N ARG A 30 -2.21 2.05 3.64
CA ARG A 30 -2.13 2.44 2.22
C ARG A 30 -0.70 2.74 1.76
N HIS A 31 0.14 3.30 2.64
CA HIS A 31 1.52 3.62 2.30
C HIS A 31 2.34 2.34 2.11
N ARG A 32 2.27 1.40 3.05
CA ARG A 32 3.05 0.16 3.00
C ARG A 32 2.65 -0.76 1.85
N PHE A 33 1.36 -0.97 1.62
CA PHE A 33 0.92 -1.77 0.48
C PHE A 33 1.31 -1.16 -0.87
N ARG A 34 1.15 0.17 -1.05
CA ARG A 34 1.60 0.83 -2.29
C ARG A 34 3.11 0.84 -2.50
N GLN A 35 3.92 0.76 -1.44
CA GLN A 35 5.36 0.58 -1.56
C GLN A 35 5.76 -0.84 -1.97
N ALA A 36 4.88 -1.82 -1.74
CA ALA A 36 5.12 -3.22 -2.00
C ALA A 36 4.61 -3.71 -3.37
N GLY A 37 3.83 -2.89 -4.10
CA GLY A 37 3.22 -3.25 -5.40
C GLY A 37 1.70 -3.43 -5.35
N PHE A 38 1.19 -3.81 -4.18
CA PHE A 38 -0.21 -4.15 -3.93
C PHE A 38 -1.20 -3.07 -4.38
N ARG A 39 -2.21 -3.49 -5.15
CA ARG A 39 -3.32 -2.64 -5.61
C ARG A 39 -4.51 -2.72 -4.66
N ARG A 40 -5.31 -1.66 -4.57
CA ARG A 40 -6.48 -1.66 -3.68
C ARG A 40 -7.67 -2.32 -4.37
N ILE A 41 -8.31 -3.28 -3.70
CA ILE A 41 -9.64 -3.78 -4.02
C ILE A 41 -10.67 -3.31 -2.97
N THR A 42 -11.92 -3.18 -3.40
CA THR A 42 -13.10 -3.03 -2.55
C THR A 42 -14.19 -3.91 -3.14
N THR A 43 -14.66 -4.89 -2.37
CA THR A 43 -15.74 -5.79 -2.75
C THR A 43 -17.10 -5.23 -2.29
N PRO A 44 -18.23 -5.74 -2.83
CA PRO A 44 -19.56 -5.55 -2.25
C PRO A 44 -19.62 -5.83 -0.75
N VAL A 45 -20.60 -5.22 -0.08
CA VAL A 45 -20.84 -5.39 1.37
C VAL A 45 -21.56 -6.71 1.68
N PHE A 46 -22.32 -7.21 0.72
CA PHE A 46 -22.99 -8.51 0.76
C PHE A 46 -22.66 -9.31 -0.51
N GLU A 47 -22.64 -10.62 -0.37
CA GLU A 47 -22.47 -11.60 -1.46
C GLU A 47 -23.60 -12.63 -1.37
N GLU A 48 -23.78 -13.47 -2.38
CA GLU A 48 -24.68 -14.64 -2.28
C GLU A 48 -24.23 -15.53 -1.10
N THR A 49 -25.17 -15.99 -0.28
CA THR A 49 -24.83 -16.76 0.95
C THR A 49 -23.99 -18.00 0.64
N ALA A 50 -24.28 -18.66 -0.49
CA ALA A 50 -23.55 -19.81 -1.00
C ALA A 50 -22.04 -19.56 -1.21
N ALA A 51 -21.61 -18.32 -1.45
CA ALA A 51 -20.19 -17.98 -1.58
C ALA A 51 -19.43 -18.19 -0.25
N PHE A 52 -20.02 -17.76 0.87
CA PHE A 52 -19.42 -17.97 2.20
C PHE A 52 -19.50 -19.42 2.64
N GLU A 53 -20.62 -20.10 2.37
CA GLU A 53 -20.79 -21.53 2.65
C GLU A 53 -19.74 -22.38 1.93
N ARG A 54 -19.51 -22.09 0.64
CA ARG A 54 -18.50 -22.76 -0.18
C ARG A 54 -17.08 -22.46 0.29
N ALA A 55 -16.75 -21.20 0.60
CA ALA A 55 -15.44 -20.85 1.14
C ALA A 55 -15.18 -21.53 2.50
N MET A 56 -16.01 -21.22 3.51
CA MET A 56 -15.75 -21.57 4.91
C MET A 56 -16.16 -22.98 5.32
N GLY A 57 -17.01 -23.64 4.53
CA GLY A 57 -17.68 -24.88 4.93
C GLY A 57 -18.99 -24.60 5.67
N VAL A 58 -20.06 -25.30 5.26
CA VAL A 58 -21.43 -25.22 5.82
C VAL A 58 -21.43 -25.52 7.32
N ASP A 59 -20.53 -26.38 7.78
CA ASP A 59 -20.42 -26.79 9.18
C ASP A 59 -19.66 -25.80 10.09
N SER A 60 -19.07 -24.73 9.53
CA SER A 60 -18.32 -23.75 10.29
C SER A 60 -19.22 -22.91 11.22
N GLU A 61 -18.67 -22.50 12.36
CA GLU A 61 -19.43 -21.78 13.40
C GLU A 61 -19.87 -20.38 12.93
N ILE A 62 -19.10 -19.77 12.01
CA ILE A 62 -19.45 -18.51 11.36
C ILE A 62 -20.73 -18.65 10.54
N ILE A 63 -20.80 -19.65 9.65
CA ILE A 63 -21.98 -19.90 8.80
C ILE A 63 -23.20 -20.22 9.66
N LYS A 64 -23.05 -21.11 10.65
CA LYS A 64 -24.19 -21.58 11.48
C LYS A 64 -24.75 -20.56 12.47
N ARG A 65 -23.96 -19.57 12.91
CA ARG A 65 -24.33 -18.71 14.05
C ARG A 65 -23.98 -17.23 13.92
N GLU A 66 -23.07 -16.85 13.02
CA GLU A 66 -22.54 -15.48 12.94
C GLU A 66 -22.90 -14.73 11.65
N LEU A 67 -23.55 -15.35 10.66
CA LEU A 67 -23.97 -14.62 9.45
C LEU A 67 -25.15 -13.67 9.69
N TYR A 68 -25.12 -12.54 8.98
CA TYR A 68 -26.27 -11.65 8.79
C TYR A 68 -26.87 -11.90 7.40
N SER A 69 -27.69 -12.94 7.30
CA SER A 69 -28.36 -13.35 6.07
C SER A 69 -29.73 -12.68 5.89
N PHE A 70 -30.10 -12.41 4.65
CA PHE A 70 -31.37 -11.83 4.26
C PHE A 70 -31.74 -12.24 2.82
N GLN A 71 -33.03 -12.21 2.50
CA GLN A 71 -33.50 -12.41 1.13
C GLN A 71 -33.76 -11.07 0.44
N ASP A 72 -33.46 -11.00 -0.85
CA ASP A 72 -33.89 -9.87 -1.69
C ASP A 72 -35.39 -10.00 -2.08
N PRO A 73 -35.99 -8.98 -2.72
CA PRO A 73 -37.39 -9.05 -3.18
C PRO A 73 -37.67 -10.11 -4.27
N ARG A 74 -36.69 -10.94 -4.65
CA ARG A 74 -36.81 -12.08 -5.56
C ARG A 74 -36.48 -13.41 -4.85
N GLU A 75 -36.50 -13.42 -3.52
CA GLU A 75 -36.25 -14.58 -2.66
C GLU A 75 -34.85 -15.20 -2.83
N ARG A 76 -33.86 -14.40 -3.25
CA ARG A 76 -32.46 -14.83 -3.35
C ARG A 76 -31.71 -14.57 -2.05
N ASP A 77 -30.99 -15.58 -1.55
CA ASP A 77 -30.26 -15.51 -0.29
C ASP A 77 -28.92 -14.78 -0.40
N PHE A 78 -28.83 -13.65 0.29
CA PHE A 78 -27.61 -12.85 0.45
C PHE A 78 -27.17 -12.80 1.90
N SER A 79 -25.88 -12.57 2.14
CA SER A 79 -25.33 -12.37 3.47
C SER A 79 -24.36 -11.19 3.51
N LEU A 80 -24.42 -10.38 4.57
CA LEU A 80 -23.38 -9.38 4.83
C LEU A 80 -22.04 -10.08 5.09
N ARG A 81 -20.95 -9.55 4.53
CA ARG A 81 -19.64 -10.21 4.56
C ARG A 81 -19.07 -10.34 6.00
N PRO A 82 -18.75 -11.56 6.49
CA PRO A 82 -18.14 -11.78 7.81
C PRO A 82 -16.61 -11.60 7.80
N GLU A 83 -15.99 -11.57 6.63
CA GLU A 83 -14.58 -11.25 6.35
C GLU A 83 -14.48 -10.72 4.90
N VAL A 84 -13.29 -10.60 4.33
CA VAL A 84 -13.08 -9.95 3.01
C VAL A 84 -12.46 -10.88 1.96
N THR A 85 -11.65 -11.86 2.38
CA THR A 85 -10.96 -12.85 1.54
C THR A 85 -11.93 -13.58 0.60
N THR A 86 -13.09 -14.05 1.07
CA THR A 86 -14.08 -14.73 0.19
C THR A 86 -14.52 -13.85 -0.98
N GLY A 87 -14.82 -12.57 -0.72
CA GLY A 87 -15.22 -11.62 -1.75
C GLY A 87 -14.07 -11.26 -2.70
N VAL A 88 -12.83 -11.27 -2.21
CA VAL A 88 -11.63 -11.00 -3.03
C VAL A 88 -11.32 -12.19 -3.93
N VAL A 89 -11.42 -13.42 -3.44
CA VAL A 89 -11.31 -14.64 -4.26
C VAL A 89 -12.43 -14.71 -5.30
N ARG A 90 -13.68 -14.40 -4.91
CA ARG A 90 -14.81 -14.31 -5.87
C ARG A 90 -14.52 -13.29 -6.98
N ALA A 91 -14.03 -12.10 -6.63
CA ALA A 91 -13.68 -11.08 -7.62
C ALA A 91 -12.49 -11.47 -8.51
N PHE A 92 -11.48 -12.18 -7.97
CA PHE A 92 -10.37 -12.73 -8.74
C PHE A 92 -10.84 -13.69 -9.83
N ILE A 93 -11.76 -14.61 -9.48
CA ILE A 93 -12.37 -15.58 -10.41
C ILE A 93 -13.29 -14.89 -11.42
N GLU A 94 -14.20 -14.03 -10.96
CA GLU A 94 -15.18 -13.33 -11.82
C GLU A 94 -14.51 -12.48 -12.90
N HIS A 95 -13.44 -11.77 -12.54
CA HIS A 95 -12.71 -10.89 -13.44
C HIS A 95 -11.52 -11.57 -14.14
N LYS A 96 -11.36 -12.90 -13.99
CA LYS A 96 -10.30 -13.71 -14.62
C LYS A 96 -8.90 -13.11 -14.41
N MET A 97 -8.62 -12.67 -13.18
CA MET A 97 -7.35 -12.00 -12.86
C MET A 97 -6.15 -12.94 -13.02
N ASP A 98 -6.36 -14.25 -13.10
CA ASP A 98 -5.38 -15.25 -13.50
C ASP A 98 -4.91 -15.15 -14.97
N LYS A 99 -5.64 -14.41 -15.81
CA LYS A 99 -5.41 -14.30 -17.27
C LYS A 99 -5.19 -12.87 -17.73
N GLU A 100 -5.90 -11.92 -17.14
CA GLU A 100 -5.85 -10.49 -17.51
C GLU A 100 -4.71 -9.73 -16.80
N GLU A 101 -4.11 -10.31 -15.76
CA GLU A 101 -3.09 -9.68 -14.92
C GLU A 101 -1.87 -10.58 -14.76
N ALA A 102 -0.70 -9.99 -14.48
CA ALA A 102 0.50 -10.76 -14.19
C ALA A 102 0.41 -11.41 -12.79
N LEU A 103 0.72 -12.70 -12.70
CA LEU A 103 0.81 -13.42 -11.42
C LEU A 103 2.12 -13.11 -10.67
N PRO A 104 2.09 -13.11 -9.32
CA PRO A 104 0.91 -13.21 -8.46
C PRO A 104 0.11 -11.90 -8.41
N VAL A 105 -1.20 -12.01 -8.25
CA VAL A 105 -2.10 -10.85 -8.09
C VAL A 105 -2.10 -10.40 -6.64
N GLU A 106 -1.44 -9.27 -6.38
CA GLU A 106 -1.27 -8.65 -5.06
C GLU A 106 -2.35 -7.58 -4.77
N LEU A 107 -3.28 -7.88 -3.86
CA LEU A 107 -4.41 -7.01 -3.52
C LEU A 107 -4.48 -6.66 -2.04
N TYR A 108 -4.92 -5.45 -1.71
CA TYR A 108 -5.18 -5.01 -0.33
C TYR A 108 -6.52 -4.30 -0.16
N TYR A 109 -7.07 -4.36 1.05
CA TYR A 109 -8.41 -3.85 1.37
C TYR A 109 -8.46 -3.12 2.72
N LEU A 110 -9.50 -2.29 2.88
CA LEU A 110 -9.77 -1.41 4.04
C LEU A 110 -11.29 -1.28 4.20
N GLU A 111 -11.93 -2.28 4.79
CA GLU A 111 -13.34 -2.60 4.62
C GLU A 111 -14.05 -2.88 5.95
N ARG A 112 -15.39 -2.89 5.94
CA ARG A 112 -16.22 -3.29 7.10
C ARG A 112 -16.75 -4.70 6.95
N CYS A 113 -16.80 -5.44 8.05
CA CYS A 113 -17.29 -6.81 8.16
C CYS A 113 -18.33 -6.93 9.28
N PHE A 114 -19.18 -7.96 9.17
CA PHE A 114 -20.37 -8.12 10.01
C PHE A 114 -20.46 -9.54 10.57
N ARG A 115 -20.57 -9.68 11.89
CA ARG A 115 -20.71 -10.99 12.56
C ARG A 115 -21.73 -10.92 13.69
N PHE A 116 -22.72 -11.80 13.67
CA PHE A 116 -23.75 -11.92 14.70
C PHE A 116 -23.18 -12.58 15.96
N GLU A 117 -22.31 -11.87 16.68
CA GLU A 117 -21.76 -12.33 17.94
C GLU A 117 -22.52 -11.73 19.15
N ARG A 118 -22.40 -12.38 20.31
CA ARG A 118 -22.75 -11.75 21.60
C ARG A 118 -21.74 -10.64 21.88
N PRO A 119 -22.14 -9.36 21.92
CA PRO A 119 -21.18 -8.27 22.06
C PRO A 119 -20.38 -8.39 23.36
N LYS A 120 -19.07 -8.31 23.23
CA LYS A 120 -18.13 -8.08 24.34
C LYS A 120 -17.38 -6.79 24.04
N SER A 121 -16.72 -6.19 25.03
CA SER A 121 -15.99 -4.92 24.85
C SER A 121 -14.98 -4.90 23.68
N ARG A 122 -14.51 -6.06 23.22
CA ARG A 122 -13.57 -6.22 22.09
C ARG A 122 -14.13 -7.01 20.89
N ARG A 123 -15.42 -7.38 20.90
CA ARG A 123 -16.08 -8.13 19.82
C ARG A 123 -17.40 -7.44 19.44
N LYS A 124 -17.35 -6.74 18.31
CA LYS A 124 -18.45 -5.93 17.74
C LYS A 124 -19.14 -6.70 16.62
N ARG A 125 -20.38 -6.31 16.32
CA ARG A 125 -21.19 -6.88 15.25
C ARG A 125 -20.94 -6.23 13.90
N GLU A 126 -20.52 -4.97 13.90
CA GLU A 126 -19.88 -4.29 12.77
C GLU A 126 -18.45 -3.91 13.22
N PHE A 127 -17.46 -4.21 12.40
CA PHE A 127 -16.05 -3.89 12.68
C PHE A 127 -15.27 -3.65 11.38
N TRP A 128 -14.19 -2.90 11.46
CA TRP A 128 -13.30 -2.63 10.34
C TRP A 128 -12.16 -3.65 10.27
N GLN A 129 -11.90 -4.15 9.07
CA GLN A 129 -10.71 -4.94 8.76
C GLN A 129 -9.84 -4.25 7.72
N PHE A 130 -8.54 -4.43 7.86
CA PHE A 130 -7.59 -4.22 6.78
C PHE A 130 -6.75 -5.46 6.58
N GLY A 131 -6.31 -5.67 5.34
CA GLY A 131 -5.63 -6.91 4.99
C GLY A 131 -5.14 -6.90 3.56
N CYS A 132 -4.54 -8.02 3.18
CA CYS A 132 -4.12 -8.28 1.81
C CYS A 132 -4.25 -9.75 1.47
N GLU A 133 -4.48 -10.02 0.20
CA GLU A 133 -4.45 -11.34 -0.42
C GLU A 133 -3.43 -11.31 -1.55
N VAL A 134 -2.59 -12.34 -1.65
CA VAL A 134 -1.71 -12.63 -2.78
C VAL A 134 -2.21 -13.94 -3.39
N MET A 135 -2.54 -13.94 -4.68
CA MET A 135 -3.20 -15.07 -5.35
C MET A 135 -2.52 -15.44 -6.67
N GLY A 136 -2.53 -16.72 -7.00
CA GLY A 136 -1.95 -17.26 -8.24
C GLY A 136 -0.66 -18.07 -8.07
N GLU A 137 -0.01 -18.04 -6.90
CA GLU A 137 1.32 -18.62 -6.70
C GLU A 137 1.49 -19.27 -5.32
N THR A 138 2.36 -20.28 -5.25
CA THR A 138 2.63 -21.10 -4.06
C THR A 138 3.99 -20.87 -3.41
N ASP A 139 4.82 -19.96 -3.94
CA ASP A 139 6.19 -19.70 -3.44
C ASP A 139 6.21 -19.30 -1.93
N PRO A 140 6.99 -19.97 -1.06
CA PRO A 140 7.12 -19.64 0.37
C PRO A 140 7.61 -18.21 0.66
N ALA A 141 8.23 -17.54 -0.31
CA ALA A 141 8.59 -16.13 -0.20
C ALA A 141 7.36 -15.22 -0.04
N ILE A 142 6.19 -15.63 -0.53
CA ILE A 142 4.93 -14.90 -0.38
C ILE A 142 4.49 -14.89 1.09
N ASP A 143 4.56 -16.04 1.77
CA ASP A 143 4.26 -16.18 3.20
C ASP A 143 5.16 -15.23 4.03
N ALA A 144 6.46 -15.22 3.74
CA ALA A 144 7.41 -14.33 4.37
C ALA A 144 7.16 -12.85 4.04
N GLN A 145 6.76 -12.52 2.80
CA GLN A 145 6.40 -11.18 2.33
C GLN A 145 5.19 -10.63 3.09
N ILE A 146 4.11 -11.39 3.22
CA ILE A 146 2.89 -10.93 3.92
C ILE A 146 3.13 -10.77 5.43
N ILE A 147 3.93 -11.66 6.04
CA ILE A 147 4.37 -11.51 7.44
C ILE A 147 5.23 -10.26 7.61
N TYR A 148 6.18 -10.01 6.70
CA TYR A 148 7.01 -8.81 6.70
C TYR A 148 6.17 -7.53 6.55
N LEU A 149 5.15 -7.53 5.68
CA LEU A 149 4.24 -6.38 5.54
C LEU A 149 3.42 -6.13 6.81
N GLY A 150 2.89 -7.18 7.44
CA GLY A 150 2.25 -7.09 8.76
C GLY A 150 3.19 -6.51 9.81
N HIS A 151 4.43 -7.02 9.90
CA HIS A 151 5.48 -6.54 10.79
C HIS A 151 5.79 -5.05 10.57
N ARG A 152 5.97 -4.61 9.32
CA ARG A 152 6.23 -3.21 8.94
C ARG A 152 5.06 -2.28 9.25
N ILE A 153 3.81 -2.71 9.04
CA ILE A 153 2.62 -1.93 9.38
C ILE A 153 2.55 -1.72 10.90
N LEU A 154 2.70 -2.77 11.70
CA LEU A 154 2.70 -2.66 13.17
C LEU A 154 3.86 -1.81 13.70
N SER A 155 5.01 -1.83 13.01
CA SER A 155 6.18 -0.98 13.33
C SER A 155 5.90 0.50 13.09
N ASP A 156 5.33 0.85 11.93
CA ASP A 156 4.98 2.24 11.59
C ASP A 156 3.86 2.81 12.49
N LEU A 157 2.97 1.93 12.97
CA LEU A 157 1.95 2.25 13.96
C LEU A 157 2.50 2.31 15.40
N LYS A 158 3.79 2.03 15.60
CA LYS A 158 4.50 2.02 16.89
C LYS A 158 3.93 1.03 17.92
N ILE A 159 3.36 -0.08 17.44
CA ILE A 159 2.77 -1.14 18.27
C ILE A 159 3.42 -2.51 18.08
N ARG A 160 4.41 -2.64 17.17
CA ARG A 160 5.17 -3.89 16.97
C ARG A 160 5.74 -4.42 18.29
N ASP A 161 6.40 -3.59 19.08
CA ASP A 161 7.13 -4.07 20.27
C ASP A 161 6.21 -4.62 21.36
N ALA A 162 4.93 -4.24 21.34
CA ALA A 162 3.86 -4.75 22.20
C ALA A 162 3.24 -6.07 21.71
N CYS A 163 3.72 -6.63 20.59
CA CYS A 163 3.26 -7.88 20.00
C CYS A 163 4.34 -8.97 19.96
N ASP A 164 3.91 -10.22 19.87
CA ASP A 164 4.71 -11.40 19.52
C ASP A 164 4.20 -12.00 18.20
N LEU A 165 5.11 -12.40 17.32
CA LEU A 165 4.79 -13.24 16.17
C LEU A 165 4.77 -14.72 16.59
N ARG A 166 3.61 -15.34 16.46
CA ARG A 166 3.38 -16.79 16.58
C ARG A 166 3.20 -17.34 15.16
N ILE A 167 3.93 -18.40 14.82
CA ILE A 167 3.89 -19.00 13.47
C ILE A 167 3.82 -20.53 13.59
N ASN A 168 3.19 -21.18 12.61
CA ASN A 168 3.08 -22.63 12.50
C ASN A 168 2.88 -23.02 11.03
N THR A 169 3.01 -24.30 10.71
CA THR A 169 2.50 -24.87 9.46
C THR A 169 1.44 -25.93 9.79
N ILE A 170 0.38 -25.98 8.98
CA ILE A 170 -0.67 -27.00 9.05
C ILE A 170 -0.63 -27.98 7.87
N GLY A 171 0.44 -27.94 7.06
CA GLY A 171 0.65 -28.83 5.91
C GLY A 171 -0.46 -28.80 4.86
N THR A 172 -0.50 -29.85 4.05
CA THR A 172 -1.57 -30.11 3.06
C THR A 172 -2.81 -30.71 3.73
N VAL A 173 -3.82 -31.12 2.94
CA VAL A 173 -5.01 -31.81 3.47
C VAL A 173 -4.63 -33.20 3.99
N GLU A 174 -3.79 -33.93 3.27
CA GLU A 174 -3.34 -35.29 3.57
C GLU A 174 -2.48 -35.35 4.84
N ASP A 175 -1.67 -34.32 5.09
CA ASP A 175 -0.91 -34.18 6.35
C ASP A 175 -1.86 -33.91 7.53
N ARG A 176 -2.94 -33.14 7.32
CA ARG A 176 -3.98 -32.92 8.34
C ARG A 176 -4.82 -34.15 8.63
N GLU A 177 -5.13 -34.99 7.65
CA GLU A 177 -5.91 -36.21 7.87
C GLU A 177 -5.18 -37.16 8.82
N LYS A 178 -3.88 -37.43 8.58
CA LYS A 178 -3.02 -38.21 9.49
C LYS A 178 -3.01 -37.61 10.90
N TYR A 179 -2.93 -36.28 11.00
CA TYR A 179 -2.94 -35.58 12.27
C TYR A 179 -4.28 -35.68 13.00
N ILE A 180 -5.39 -35.56 12.27
CA ILE A 180 -6.76 -35.71 12.78
C ILE A 180 -6.98 -37.12 13.33
N ASP A 181 -6.51 -38.16 12.64
CA ASP A 181 -6.58 -39.54 13.13
C ASP A 181 -5.75 -39.74 14.42
N ALA A 182 -4.56 -39.12 14.50
CA ALA A 182 -3.76 -39.14 15.72
C ALA A 182 -4.45 -38.42 16.89
N LEU A 183 -5.09 -37.27 16.65
CA LEU A 183 -5.90 -36.57 17.65
C LEU A 183 -7.14 -37.38 18.05
N ALA A 184 -7.81 -38.04 17.10
CA ALA A 184 -8.97 -38.88 17.37
C ALA A 184 -8.63 -40.03 18.32
N ASN A 185 -7.53 -40.74 18.04
CA ASN A 185 -6.97 -41.76 18.91
C ASN A 185 -6.52 -41.19 20.26
N PHE A 186 -5.94 -39.99 20.29
CA PHE A 186 -5.53 -39.34 21.53
C PHE A 186 -6.71 -38.94 22.43
N TYR A 187 -7.78 -38.36 21.90
CA TYR A 187 -8.92 -37.88 22.71
C TYR A 187 -9.95 -38.97 23.07
N SER A 188 -9.89 -40.14 22.43
CA SER A 188 -10.73 -41.29 22.78
C SER A 188 -10.59 -41.68 24.26
N GLY A 189 -11.72 -41.76 24.98
CA GLY A 189 -11.74 -42.11 26.40
C GLY A 189 -11.35 -40.98 27.37
N LYS A 190 -11.11 -39.76 26.86
CA LYS A 190 -10.74 -38.58 27.66
C LYS A 190 -11.89 -37.57 27.85
N GLU A 191 -13.12 -37.96 27.50
CA GLU A 191 -14.32 -37.10 27.51
C GLU A 191 -14.58 -36.46 28.88
N ARG A 192 -14.21 -37.16 29.97
CA ARG A 192 -14.37 -36.69 31.36
C ARG A 192 -13.52 -35.45 31.68
N ALA A 193 -12.35 -35.31 31.07
CA ALA A 193 -11.44 -34.17 31.26
C ALA A 193 -11.77 -32.99 30.32
N LEU A 194 -12.76 -33.14 29.44
CA LEU A 194 -13.25 -32.08 28.57
C LEU A 194 -14.44 -31.35 29.20
N SER A 195 -14.50 -30.04 28.99
CA SER A 195 -15.67 -29.20 29.26
C SER A 195 -16.86 -29.62 28.37
N PRO A 196 -18.11 -29.25 28.72
CA PRO A 196 -19.29 -29.61 27.92
C PRO A 196 -19.21 -29.17 26.45
N HIS A 197 -18.57 -28.04 26.17
CA HIS A 197 -18.36 -27.58 24.79
C HIS A 197 -17.29 -28.39 24.06
N SER A 198 -16.17 -28.70 24.73
CA SER A 198 -15.11 -29.50 24.10
C SER A 198 -15.58 -30.95 23.87
N ARG A 199 -16.51 -31.49 24.67
CA ARG A 199 -17.24 -32.74 24.36
C ARG A 199 -18.12 -32.62 23.11
N GLU A 200 -18.91 -31.55 22.99
CA GLU A 200 -19.72 -31.28 21.79
C GLU A 200 -18.85 -31.27 20.52
N LYS A 201 -17.65 -30.67 20.59
CA LYS A 201 -16.68 -30.66 19.47
C LYS A 201 -16.08 -32.04 19.19
N LEU A 202 -15.79 -32.84 20.23
CA LEU A 202 -15.32 -34.22 20.08
C LEU A 202 -16.38 -35.12 19.43
N GLU A 203 -17.64 -35.01 19.85
CA GLU A 203 -18.79 -35.71 19.24
C GLU A 203 -18.99 -35.30 17.77
N GLN A 204 -18.77 -34.03 17.45
CA GLN A 204 -18.76 -33.49 16.07
C GLN A 204 -17.50 -33.86 15.27
N LYS A 205 -16.55 -34.63 15.82
CA LYS A 205 -15.25 -34.97 15.22
C LYS A 205 -14.37 -33.74 14.86
N LYS A 206 -14.58 -32.62 15.53
CA LYS A 206 -13.83 -31.37 15.31
C LYS A 206 -12.59 -31.31 16.18
N TYR A 207 -11.67 -32.25 15.97
CA TYR A 207 -10.50 -32.43 16.83
C TYR A 207 -9.57 -31.21 16.90
N LEU A 208 -9.47 -30.42 15.82
CA LEU A 208 -8.68 -29.18 15.81
C LEU A 208 -9.25 -28.10 16.74
N ASP A 209 -10.57 -28.08 16.98
CA ASP A 209 -11.19 -27.14 17.94
C ASP A 209 -10.79 -27.49 19.40
N LEU A 210 -10.39 -28.73 19.68
CA LEU A 210 -9.95 -29.20 21.00
C LEU A 210 -8.56 -28.69 21.40
N LEU A 211 -7.79 -28.15 20.45
CA LEU A 211 -6.48 -27.52 20.69
C LEU A 211 -6.59 -26.10 21.25
N SER A 212 -7.81 -25.58 21.44
CA SER A 212 -8.10 -24.30 22.10
C SER A 212 -8.75 -24.53 23.49
N PRO A 213 -7.96 -24.75 24.55
CA PRO A 213 -8.45 -25.23 25.84
C PRO A 213 -9.32 -24.20 26.58
N ARG A 214 -10.25 -24.69 27.39
CA ARG A 214 -11.21 -23.91 28.20
C ARG A 214 -11.17 -24.19 29.70
N SER A 215 -10.34 -25.13 30.14
CA SER A 215 -10.07 -25.45 31.55
C SER A 215 -8.60 -25.81 31.74
N GLU A 216 -8.14 -25.83 33.00
CA GLU A 216 -6.77 -26.25 33.35
C GLU A 216 -6.51 -27.71 32.93
N ASP A 217 -7.50 -28.60 33.05
CA ASP A 217 -7.43 -29.98 32.56
C ASP A 217 -7.24 -30.03 31.03
N GLU A 218 -7.97 -29.21 30.28
CA GLU A 218 -7.81 -29.11 28.83
C GLU A 218 -6.43 -28.54 28.45
N GLU A 219 -5.88 -27.58 29.20
CA GLU A 219 -4.52 -27.08 28.97
C GLU A 219 -3.46 -28.17 29.17
N VAL A 220 -3.64 -29.06 30.15
CA VAL A 220 -2.75 -30.23 30.34
C VAL A 220 -2.89 -31.19 29.18
N LEU A 221 -4.12 -31.49 28.74
CA LEU A 221 -4.36 -32.35 27.57
C LEU A 221 -3.72 -31.80 26.29
N VAL A 222 -3.87 -30.50 26.00
CA VAL A 222 -3.30 -29.88 24.79
C VAL A 222 -1.77 -29.89 24.81
N LYS A 223 -1.13 -29.77 25.98
CA LYS A 223 0.34 -29.93 26.13
C LYS A 223 0.82 -31.36 25.87
N MET A 224 -0.05 -32.36 26.06
CA MET A 224 0.23 -33.78 25.83
C MET A 224 -0.26 -34.31 24.47
N ALA A 225 -1.04 -33.51 23.73
CA ALA A 225 -1.58 -33.91 22.44
C ALA A 225 -0.45 -34.05 21.39
N PRO A 226 -0.60 -34.94 20.39
CA PRO A 226 0.26 -34.99 19.22
C PRO A 226 0.38 -33.61 18.57
N LYS A 227 1.53 -33.30 17.96
CA LYS A 227 1.78 -32.01 17.29
C LYS A 227 1.72 -32.18 15.79
N ILE A 228 1.10 -31.24 15.10
CA ILE A 228 0.98 -31.30 13.63
C ILE A 228 2.33 -31.43 12.91
N THR A 229 3.40 -30.87 13.49
CA THR A 229 4.80 -30.98 13.03
C THR A 229 5.33 -32.42 12.96
N GLU A 230 4.70 -33.39 13.65
CA GLU A 230 5.08 -34.80 13.65
C GLU A 230 4.44 -35.58 12.48
N PHE A 231 3.52 -34.96 11.73
CA PHE A 231 2.71 -35.59 10.67
C PHE A 231 2.89 -34.94 9.28
N LEU A 232 3.75 -33.92 9.19
CA LEU A 232 4.04 -33.22 7.94
C LEU A 232 4.80 -34.13 6.95
N SER A 233 4.46 -34.00 5.68
CA SER A 233 5.30 -34.48 4.58
C SER A 233 6.62 -33.70 4.52
N ALA A 234 7.64 -34.29 3.89
CA ALA A 234 8.94 -33.63 3.69
C ALA A 234 8.81 -32.31 2.91
N GLU A 235 7.89 -32.25 1.95
CA GLU A 235 7.57 -31.05 1.18
C GLU A 235 6.91 -29.95 2.04
N SER A 236 5.89 -30.31 2.84
CA SER A 236 5.28 -29.38 3.82
C SER A 236 6.29 -28.82 4.82
N GLN A 237 7.27 -29.63 5.23
CA GLN A 237 8.35 -29.22 6.13
C GLN A 237 9.34 -28.28 5.41
N GLU A 238 9.76 -28.61 4.19
CA GLU A 238 10.67 -27.77 3.40
C GLU A 238 10.07 -26.38 3.11
N ILE A 239 8.80 -26.31 2.70
CA ILE A 239 8.05 -25.04 2.51
C ILE A 239 8.09 -24.18 3.78
N PHE A 240 7.92 -24.80 4.95
CA PHE A 240 7.96 -24.10 6.22
C PHE A 240 9.37 -23.63 6.57
N ASP A 241 10.38 -24.48 6.41
CA ASP A 241 11.78 -24.13 6.68
C ASP A 241 12.31 -23.02 5.77
N GLN A 242 11.90 -23.01 4.49
CA GLN A 242 12.16 -21.89 3.57
C GLN A 242 11.50 -20.58 4.06
N THR A 243 10.23 -20.64 4.48
CA THR A 243 9.51 -19.49 5.06
C THR A 243 10.26 -18.94 6.29
N LEU A 244 10.68 -19.81 7.21
CA LEU A 244 11.45 -19.45 8.39
C LEU A 244 12.81 -18.83 8.02
N SER A 245 13.51 -19.38 7.02
CA SER A 245 14.78 -18.84 6.51
C SER A 245 14.66 -17.40 5.99
N TYR A 246 13.58 -17.09 5.27
CA TYR A 246 13.29 -15.72 4.83
C TYR A 246 13.01 -14.78 6.01
N LEU A 247 12.23 -15.22 7.02
CA LEU A 247 11.97 -14.40 8.22
C LEU A 247 13.23 -14.10 9.02
N ASN A 248 14.12 -15.09 9.16
CA ASN A 248 15.44 -14.91 9.77
C ASN A 248 16.29 -13.90 8.97
N SER A 249 16.28 -13.99 7.64
CA SER A 249 16.97 -13.05 6.74
C SER A 249 16.42 -11.61 6.83
N PHE A 250 15.14 -11.46 7.17
CA PHE A 250 14.52 -10.15 7.46
C PHE A 250 14.76 -9.64 8.89
N GLY A 251 15.39 -10.43 9.76
CA GLY A 251 15.58 -10.10 11.17
C GLY A 251 14.26 -10.05 11.96
N ILE A 252 13.25 -10.83 11.54
CA ILE A 252 11.95 -10.90 12.24
C ILE A 252 12.00 -12.02 13.27
N GLU A 253 11.96 -11.64 14.55
CA GLU A 253 11.76 -12.59 15.65
C GLU A 253 10.37 -13.23 15.58
N TYR A 254 10.32 -14.56 15.64
CA TYR A 254 9.09 -15.35 15.71
C TYR A 254 9.21 -16.45 16.77
N SER A 255 8.08 -17.06 17.11
CA SER A 255 8.03 -18.25 17.95
C SER A 255 7.09 -19.27 17.33
N ILE A 256 7.55 -20.52 17.24
CA ILE A 256 6.76 -21.62 16.67
C ILE A 256 5.72 -22.05 17.71
N ASP A 257 4.44 -22.06 17.33
CA ASP A 257 3.31 -22.43 18.18
C ASP A 257 2.54 -23.59 17.52
N PRO A 258 2.84 -24.87 17.82
CA PRO A 258 2.16 -26.01 17.20
C PRO A 258 0.64 -26.08 17.49
N SER A 259 0.17 -25.34 18.51
CA SER A 259 -1.26 -25.20 18.82
C SER A 259 -1.97 -24.19 17.93
N LEU A 260 -1.23 -23.42 17.12
CA LEU A 260 -1.76 -22.50 16.12
C LEU A 260 -2.30 -23.29 14.91
N VAL A 261 -3.48 -23.86 15.10
CA VAL A 261 -4.34 -24.39 14.05
C VAL A 261 -5.51 -23.45 13.80
N ARG A 262 -6.12 -23.52 12.60
CA ARG A 262 -7.22 -22.64 12.18
C ARG A 262 -8.55 -23.41 12.15
N PRO A 263 -9.65 -22.85 12.71
CA PRO A 263 -10.99 -23.43 12.57
C PRO A 263 -11.61 -23.32 11.17
N LEU A 264 -10.97 -22.56 10.25
CA LEU A 264 -11.42 -22.41 8.88
C LEU A 264 -10.69 -23.44 8.02
N GLU A 265 -11.45 -24.35 7.42
CA GLU A 265 -10.96 -25.55 6.73
C GLU A 265 -10.08 -25.25 5.50
N TYR A 266 -10.21 -24.04 4.93
CA TYR A 266 -9.53 -23.64 3.70
C TYR A 266 -8.04 -23.31 3.85
N TYR A 267 -7.51 -23.20 5.08
CA TYR A 267 -6.09 -22.92 5.26
C TYR A 267 -5.21 -24.11 4.82
N SER A 268 -3.95 -23.83 4.48
CA SER A 268 -2.90 -24.79 4.11
C SER A 268 -1.55 -24.21 4.52
N HIS A 269 -0.54 -25.07 4.72
CA HIS A 269 0.83 -24.69 5.07
C HIS A 269 0.89 -23.59 6.15
N THR A 270 1.57 -22.46 5.90
CA THR A 270 1.84 -21.43 6.90
C THR A 270 0.59 -20.81 7.50
N THR A 271 0.56 -20.70 8.83
CA THR A 271 -0.39 -19.86 9.56
C THR A 271 0.36 -19.00 10.58
N PHE A 272 -0.09 -17.76 10.79
CA PHE A 272 0.58 -16.84 11.71
C PHE A 272 -0.35 -15.87 12.42
N GLU A 273 0.10 -15.38 13.58
CA GLU A 273 -0.57 -14.36 14.38
C GLU A 273 0.42 -13.37 14.97
N PHE A 274 0.08 -12.08 14.93
CA PHE A 274 0.64 -11.14 15.89
C PHE A 274 -0.32 -11.05 17.07
N ARG A 275 0.09 -11.61 18.22
CA ARG A 275 -0.64 -11.52 19.50
C ARG A 275 -0.06 -10.38 20.34
N LYS A 276 -0.86 -9.71 21.17
CA LYS A 276 -0.32 -8.78 22.19
C LYS A 276 0.54 -9.57 23.21
N LYS A 277 1.61 -8.99 23.75
CA LYS A 277 2.47 -9.67 24.73
C LYS A 277 1.74 -9.98 26.04
N ASP A 278 1.05 -8.98 26.60
CA ASP A 278 0.39 -9.10 27.91
C ASP A 278 -0.98 -9.79 27.88
N SER A 279 -1.43 -10.26 26.71
CA SER A 279 -2.69 -10.99 26.55
C SER A 279 -2.72 -11.75 25.23
N GLN A 280 -3.26 -12.97 25.20
CA GLN A 280 -3.44 -13.79 23.98
C GLN A 280 -4.42 -13.19 22.93
N GLU A 281 -4.66 -11.87 22.93
CA GLU A 281 -5.46 -11.17 21.94
C GLU A 281 -4.73 -11.07 20.60
N LYS A 282 -5.44 -11.46 19.55
CA LYS A 282 -4.99 -11.52 18.16
C LYS A 282 -5.20 -10.16 17.49
N ILE A 283 -4.10 -9.47 17.16
CA ILE A 283 -4.08 -8.15 16.52
C ILE A 283 -4.12 -8.30 14.99
N LEU A 284 -3.31 -9.20 14.45
CA LEU A 284 -3.24 -9.55 13.03
C LEU A 284 -3.22 -11.08 12.90
N VAL A 285 -3.97 -11.61 11.94
CA VAL A 285 -4.20 -13.03 11.68
C VAL A 285 -3.97 -13.29 10.19
N GLY A 286 -3.14 -14.26 9.84
CA GLY A 286 -2.93 -14.64 8.44
C GLY A 286 -2.50 -16.10 8.24
N GLY A 287 -2.27 -16.45 6.99
CA GLY A 287 -1.81 -17.75 6.52
C GLY A 287 -2.09 -17.99 5.03
N ARG A 288 -1.71 -19.17 4.57
CA ARG A 288 -1.88 -19.68 3.20
C ARG A 288 -3.16 -20.53 3.08
N TYR A 289 -3.76 -20.60 1.88
CA TYR A 289 -5.11 -21.14 1.65
C TYR A 289 -5.29 -21.72 0.22
N ASP A 290 -4.29 -22.43 -0.31
CA ASP A 290 -4.19 -22.74 -1.75
C ASP A 290 -5.42 -23.44 -2.36
N GLY A 291 -6.12 -24.29 -1.61
CA GLY A 291 -7.36 -24.93 -2.08
C GLY A 291 -8.59 -24.00 -2.22
N LEU A 292 -8.55 -22.76 -1.72
CA LEU A 292 -9.73 -21.89 -1.66
C LEU A 292 -10.20 -21.41 -3.03
N ILE A 293 -9.29 -21.13 -3.97
CA ILE A 293 -9.64 -20.63 -5.30
C ILE A 293 -10.38 -21.72 -6.09
N GLU A 294 -9.86 -22.95 -6.09
CA GLU A 294 -10.50 -24.12 -6.69
C GLU A 294 -11.84 -24.44 -6.01
N LYS A 295 -11.88 -24.45 -4.66
CA LYS A 295 -13.11 -24.68 -3.87
C LYS A 295 -14.22 -23.70 -4.24
N MET A 296 -13.88 -22.47 -4.62
CA MET A 296 -14.80 -21.43 -5.07
C MET A 296 -15.22 -21.53 -6.55
N GLY A 297 -14.73 -22.52 -7.30
CA GLY A 297 -15.01 -22.72 -8.73
C GLY A 297 -14.03 -22.01 -9.67
N GLY A 298 -12.90 -21.55 -9.15
CA GLY A 298 -11.78 -21.00 -9.93
C GLY A 298 -10.79 -22.07 -10.40
N PRO A 299 -9.66 -21.65 -11.01
CA PRO A 299 -8.55 -22.55 -11.30
C PRO A 299 -7.87 -23.04 -10.01
N ASN A 300 -7.17 -24.17 -10.08
CA ASN A 300 -6.29 -24.64 -9.01
C ASN A 300 -5.04 -23.76 -8.97
N LEU A 301 -5.06 -22.76 -8.08
CA LEU A 301 -4.02 -21.76 -7.89
C LEU A 301 -3.88 -21.42 -6.41
N GLY A 302 -2.63 -21.23 -5.98
CA GLY A 302 -2.29 -20.89 -4.60
C GLY A 302 -2.77 -19.51 -4.15
N GLY A 303 -2.78 -19.31 -2.83
CA GLY A 303 -3.07 -17.99 -2.26
C GLY A 303 -2.71 -17.87 -0.79
N ALA A 304 -2.29 -16.68 -0.37
CA ALA A 304 -1.92 -16.39 1.01
C ALA A 304 -2.20 -14.92 1.37
N GLY A 305 -2.55 -14.67 2.64
CA GLY A 305 -2.96 -13.35 3.07
C GLY A 305 -3.07 -13.15 4.56
N PHE A 306 -3.51 -11.95 4.96
CA PHE A 306 -3.82 -11.63 6.35
C PHE A 306 -4.92 -10.59 6.49
N ALA A 307 -5.59 -10.61 7.64
CA ALA A 307 -6.49 -9.57 8.10
C ALA A 307 -6.15 -9.11 9.53
N ALA A 308 -6.36 -7.82 9.80
CA ALA A 308 -6.20 -7.18 11.10
C ALA A 308 -7.46 -6.37 11.46
N GLY A 309 -7.93 -6.53 12.69
CA GLY A 309 -9.08 -5.77 13.22
C GLY A 309 -8.66 -4.34 13.58
N MET A 310 -9.22 -3.35 12.89
CA MET A 310 -8.78 -1.97 13.00
C MET A 310 -9.03 -1.40 14.40
N GLU A 311 -10.13 -1.77 15.04
CA GLU A 311 -10.49 -1.41 16.41
C GLU A 311 -9.47 -1.95 17.41
N ARG A 312 -8.97 -3.18 17.23
CA ARG A 312 -7.95 -3.77 18.12
C ARG A 312 -6.60 -3.09 17.96
N VAL A 313 -6.23 -2.78 16.71
CA VAL A 313 -5.03 -2.00 16.39
C VAL A 313 -5.10 -0.61 17.04
N ILE A 314 -6.22 0.10 16.89
CA ILE A 314 -6.43 1.42 17.50
C ILE A 314 -6.46 1.33 19.03
N GLN A 315 -7.09 0.31 19.61
CA GLN A 315 -7.08 0.12 21.06
C GLN A 315 -5.67 -0.14 21.57
N LEU A 316 -4.87 -0.96 20.89
CA LEU A 316 -3.47 -1.19 21.27
C LEU A 316 -2.63 0.10 21.15
N MET A 317 -2.87 0.94 20.13
CA MET A 317 -2.24 2.26 20.05
C MET A 317 -2.63 3.17 21.22
N LYS A 318 -3.92 3.19 21.62
CA LYS A 318 -4.41 3.92 22.79
C LYS A 318 -3.78 3.39 24.09
N ASP A 319 -3.71 2.07 24.27
CA ASP A 319 -3.07 1.40 25.42
C ASP A 319 -1.57 1.76 25.54
N GLN A 320 -0.87 1.88 24.41
CA GLN A 320 0.55 2.27 24.35
C GLN A 320 0.77 3.80 24.41
N GLY A 321 -0.28 4.60 24.57
CA GLY A 321 -0.19 6.06 24.65
C GLY A 321 0.30 6.74 23.36
N ILE A 322 0.06 6.12 22.20
CA ILE A 322 0.52 6.65 20.91
C ILE A 322 -0.33 7.86 20.50
N ASP A 323 0.30 9.04 20.51
CA ASP A 323 -0.27 10.26 19.94
C ASP A 323 -0.27 10.23 18.40
N VAL A 324 -1.37 10.69 17.78
CA VAL A 324 -1.60 10.63 16.33
C VAL A 324 -1.66 12.02 15.71
N PRO A 325 -1.07 12.24 14.52
CA PRO A 325 -0.96 13.57 13.94
C PRO A 325 -2.31 14.10 13.40
N HIS A 326 -2.99 14.89 14.22
CA HIS A 326 -4.15 15.69 13.85
C HIS A 326 -3.78 16.74 12.78
N LYS A 327 -4.62 16.91 11.75
CA LYS A 327 -4.43 17.95 10.70
C LYS A 327 -5.51 19.03 10.66
N ASP A 328 -6.49 18.97 11.55
CA ASP A 328 -7.65 19.86 11.54
C ASP A 328 -7.40 21.22 12.22
N THR A 329 -6.12 21.67 12.21
CA THR A 329 -5.71 22.96 12.74
C THR A 329 -6.18 24.07 11.79
N LEU A 330 -7.35 24.65 12.09
CA LEU A 330 -7.95 25.76 11.34
C LEU A 330 -7.06 27.01 11.39
N GLN A 331 -6.36 27.30 10.29
CA GLN A 331 -5.61 28.55 10.11
C GLN A 331 -6.57 29.68 9.70
N ILE A 332 -7.13 30.37 10.70
CA ILE A 332 -7.98 31.55 10.48
C ILE A 332 -7.10 32.78 10.20
N LEU A 333 -6.99 33.15 8.93
CA LEU A 333 -6.52 34.47 8.52
C LEU A 333 -7.62 35.51 8.81
N SER A 334 -7.52 36.19 9.95
CA SER A 334 -8.38 37.33 10.27
C SER A 334 -7.81 38.59 9.58
N PRO A 335 -8.60 39.30 8.74
CA PRO A 335 -8.17 40.59 8.22
C PRO A 335 -8.14 41.63 9.37
N PRO A 336 -7.26 42.66 9.29
CA PRO A 336 -7.18 43.68 10.33
C PRO A 336 -8.51 44.44 10.50
N PRO A 337 -8.82 44.92 11.72
CA PRO A 337 -10.12 45.50 12.05
C PRO A 337 -10.32 46.90 11.46
N GLY A 338 -10.66 46.95 10.17
CA GLY A 338 -11.30 48.10 9.53
C GLY A 338 -12.83 48.00 9.61
N ARG A 339 -13.54 49.15 9.61
CA ARG A 339 -15.01 49.17 9.47
C ARG A 339 -15.42 48.71 8.07
N LEU A 340 -15.55 47.40 7.88
CA LEU A 340 -16.30 46.82 6.76
C LEU A 340 -17.55 46.14 7.31
N GLN A 341 -18.67 46.47 6.67
CA GLN A 341 -20.00 46.00 7.03
C GLN A 341 -20.09 44.48 6.83
N LYS A 342 -21.08 43.83 7.49
CA LYS A 342 -21.45 42.43 7.21
C LYS A 342 -22.20 42.32 5.86
N THR A 343 -21.56 42.72 4.76
CA THR A 343 -22.02 42.33 3.43
C THR A 343 -21.84 40.82 3.27
N ARG A 344 -22.83 40.16 2.65
CA ARG A 344 -22.84 38.70 2.46
C ARG A 344 -21.59 38.26 1.69
N ILE A 345 -20.79 37.38 2.30
CA ILE A 345 -19.70 36.68 1.60
C ILE A 345 -20.35 35.55 0.79
N THR A 346 -20.82 35.88 -0.41
CA THR A 346 -21.37 34.91 -1.38
C THR A 346 -20.59 34.89 -2.70
N ASP A 347 -19.33 35.36 -2.68
CA ASP A 347 -18.38 35.24 -3.80
C ASP A 347 -17.21 34.32 -3.42
N PHE A 348 -17.45 33.02 -3.50
CA PHE A 348 -16.44 31.97 -3.31
C PHE A 348 -15.83 31.47 -4.65
N GLY A 349 -16.13 32.14 -5.77
CA GLY A 349 -15.96 31.56 -7.11
C GLY A 349 -14.68 31.87 -7.89
N LYS A 350 -13.92 32.93 -7.56
CA LYS A 350 -12.87 33.47 -8.47
C LYS A 350 -11.59 33.96 -7.76
N THR A 351 -10.69 33.04 -7.44
CA THR A 351 -9.22 33.29 -7.27
C THR A 351 -8.46 31.95 -7.26
N PRO A 352 -7.15 31.90 -7.60
CA PRO A 352 -6.43 30.63 -7.75
C PRO A 352 -6.34 29.79 -6.48
N ARG A 353 -6.41 28.46 -6.64
CA ARG A 353 -6.51 27.47 -5.54
C ARG A 353 -5.23 27.34 -4.70
N THR A 354 -5.04 28.19 -3.69
CA THR A 354 -4.17 27.87 -2.54
C THR A 354 -4.90 26.98 -1.54
N ARG A 355 -4.30 25.83 -1.18
CA ARG A 355 -4.89 24.78 -0.33
C ARG A 355 -5.06 25.20 1.14
N ILE A 356 -6.10 25.97 1.47
CA ILE A 356 -6.47 26.29 2.86
C ILE A 356 -7.95 25.93 3.07
N PRO A 357 -8.29 25.00 3.98
CA PRO A 357 -9.68 24.78 4.38
C PRO A 357 -10.18 26.01 5.15
N ARG A 358 -11.28 26.60 4.70
CA ARG A 358 -11.93 27.76 5.33
C ARG A 358 -13.31 27.32 5.85
N SER A 359 -13.58 27.52 7.13
CA SER A 359 -14.93 27.38 7.68
C SER A 359 -15.62 28.74 7.77
N GLY A 360 -16.90 28.80 7.37
CA GLY A 360 -17.75 29.96 7.59
C GLY A 360 -18.60 29.75 8.84
N SER A 361 -18.58 30.70 9.77
CA SER A 361 -19.41 30.64 10.98
C SER A 361 -20.84 31.13 10.69
N LEU A 362 -21.73 30.21 10.33
CA LEU A 362 -23.18 30.43 10.44
C LEU A 362 -23.64 29.93 11.81
N GLY A 363 -23.59 30.82 12.80
CA GLY A 363 -24.03 30.51 14.16
C GLY A 363 -25.54 30.59 14.29
N GLU A 364 -26.17 29.48 14.70
CA GLU A 364 -27.51 29.49 15.24
C GLU A 364 -27.52 30.27 16.56
N ASN A 365 -28.08 31.49 16.54
CA ASN A 365 -28.79 32.16 17.64
C ASN A 365 -29.12 33.61 17.22
N LEU A 366 -30.13 33.75 16.37
CA LEU A 366 -30.72 35.03 15.97
C LEU A 366 -32.12 35.22 16.59
N TYR A 367 -32.24 35.01 17.90
CA TYR A 367 -33.35 35.53 18.69
C TYR A 367 -32.80 36.20 19.95
N GLY A 368 -33.00 37.52 20.06
CA GLY A 368 -32.43 38.32 21.13
C GLY A 368 -33.16 38.14 22.45
N ARG A 369 -32.41 37.92 23.53
CA ARG A 369 -32.79 38.37 24.89
C ARG A 369 -31.60 39.04 25.55
N THR A 370 -31.89 40.12 26.25
CA THR A 370 -30.94 41.00 26.95
C THR A 370 -30.50 40.42 28.28
N THR A 371 -29.39 40.96 28.81
CA THR A 371 -28.77 40.75 30.14
C THR A 371 -27.97 39.45 30.33
N SER A 372 -26.84 39.61 31.04
CA SER A 372 -25.82 38.59 31.32
C SER A 372 -26.19 37.71 32.52
N PRO A 373 -25.66 36.46 32.60
CA PRO A 373 -24.34 36.28 33.23
C PRO A 373 -23.37 35.35 32.46
N ARG A 374 -22.06 35.60 32.62
CA ARG A 374 -20.94 34.67 32.30
C ARG A 374 -20.66 33.72 33.50
N PRO A 375 -19.70 32.76 33.46
CA PRO A 375 -18.89 32.18 32.35
C PRO A 375 -18.91 30.63 32.30
N LYS A 376 -18.30 30.00 31.26
CA LYS A 376 -17.40 28.79 31.34
C LYS A 376 -17.09 28.11 29.97
N ILE A 377 -16.57 28.84 28.97
CA ILE A 377 -15.82 28.22 27.86
C ILE A 377 -14.62 29.12 27.51
N GLN A 378 -13.47 28.90 28.15
CA GLN A 378 -12.21 29.58 27.79
C GLN A 378 -10.97 28.78 28.21
N SER A 379 -10.89 27.50 27.80
CA SER A 379 -9.70 26.66 28.01
C SER A 379 -9.59 25.49 27.01
N ALA A 380 -9.71 25.79 25.72
CA ALA A 380 -9.27 24.91 24.64
C ALA A 380 -8.83 25.82 23.47
N LEU A 381 -7.77 25.43 22.75
CA LEU A 381 -7.10 26.23 21.71
C LEU A 381 -6.29 27.44 22.25
N GLN A 382 -5.10 27.18 22.79
CA GLN A 382 -4.00 28.14 22.76
C GLN A 382 -3.11 27.85 21.54
N PRO A 383 -2.89 28.81 20.62
CA PRO A 383 -1.83 28.68 19.62
C PRO A 383 -0.46 29.03 20.25
N PRO A 384 0.63 28.33 19.89
CA PRO A 384 1.97 28.81 20.20
C PRO A 384 2.32 30.02 19.31
N TYR A 385 3.23 30.87 19.80
CA TYR A 385 3.76 32.09 19.17
C TYR A 385 2.87 33.34 19.20
N GLY A 386 3.02 34.12 20.27
CA GLY A 386 2.84 35.56 20.27
C GLY A 386 4.06 36.25 20.86
N ARG A 387 4.81 37.03 20.07
CA ARG A 387 5.86 37.94 20.58
C ARG A 387 5.19 39.26 21.03
N PRO A 388 5.46 39.77 22.24
CA PRO A 388 4.93 41.06 22.67
C PRO A 388 5.75 42.21 22.08
N GLY A 389 5.10 43.10 21.31
CA GLY A 389 5.70 44.32 20.79
C GLY A 389 5.13 45.58 21.45
N GLY A 390 6.01 46.48 21.90
CA GLY A 390 5.71 47.90 22.15
C GLY A 390 4.87 48.24 23.39
N LYS A 391 5.52 48.74 24.44
CA LYS A 391 4.87 49.61 25.43
C LYS A 391 5.11 51.07 25.03
N GLU A 392 4.05 51.82 24.76
CA GLU A 392 4.08 53.27 24.96
C GLU A 392 3.88 53.57 26.46
N ARG A 393 4.57 54.59 26.97
CA ARG A 393 4.39 55.13 28.33
C ARG A 393 3.82 56.54 28.22
N PRO A 394 3.12 57.02 29.27
CA PRO A 394 3.70 58.15 30.02
C PRO A 394 3.82 57.94 31.54
N CYS A 395 4.85 58.57 32.12
CA CYS A 395 4.85 59.54 33.25
C CYS A 395 3.62 59.63 34.19
N HIS A 396 3.69 59.99 35.50
CA HIS A 396 4.79 60.28 36.46
C HIS A 396 4.25 60.26 37.92
N CYS A 397 5.15 60.06 38.90
CA CYS A 397 5.12 60.29 40.37
C CYS A 397 3.98 61.08 41.10
N SER A 398 3.48 60.53 42.22
CA SER A 398 3.27 61.19 43.56
C SER A 398 2.63 60.18 44.55
N ARG A 399 3.20 59.85 45.74
CA ARG A 399 3.20 60.52 47.08
C ARG A 399 1.85 60.54 47.83
N TYR A 400 1.95 60.43 49.17
CA TYR A 400 0.90 60.36 50.22
C TYR A 400 0.12 59.02 50.32
N GLY A 401 -0.17 58.44 51.50
CA GLY A 401 0.39 58.69 52.85
C GLY A 401 -0.63 58.92 53.98
N THR A 402 -1.29 57.86 54.47
CA THR A 402 -2.05 57.77 55.74
C THR A 402 -2.02 56.30 56.20
N ARG A 403 -1.65 55.96 57.46
CA ARG A 403 -2.48 55.91 58.69
C ARG A 403 -3.77 55.07 58.52
N THR A 404 -4.12 54.09 59.37
CA THR A 404 -3.72 53.82 60.77
C THR A 404 -4.10 52.39 61.25
N ILE A 405 -3.29 51.83 62.16
CA ILE A 405 -3.62 50.99 63.35
C ILE A 405 -4.62 49.81 63.24
N GLY A 406 -4.19 48.62 63.70
CA GLY A 406 -5.04 47.47 64.00
C GLY A 406 -4.30 46.33 64.71
N ASN A 407 -4.06 46.46 66.02
CA ASN A 407 -3.46 45.41 66.87
C ASN A 407 -4.36 44.17 66.99
N ASN A 408 -3.80 42.95 66.97
CA ASN A 408 -3.62 42.15 68.20
C ASN A 408 -3.04 40.73 68.01
N GLN A 409 -2.20 40.34 68.99
CA GLN A 409 -2.02 39.00 69.57
C GLN A 409 -1.41 37.89 68.67
N CYS A 410 -0.18 37.42 68.99
CA CYS A 410 0.15 36.33 69.96
C CYS A 410 -0.17 34.92 69.40
N ARG A 411 0.68 33.89 69.55
CA ARG A 411 1.77 33.65 70.52
C ARG A 411 2.79 32.64 69.95
N GLU A 412 4.01 32.64 70.47
CA GLU A 412 5.03 31.61 70.20
C GLU A 412 4.75 30.30 70.96
N HIS A 413 5.35 29.17 70.52
CA HIS A 413 6.02 28.24 71.44
C HIS A 413 7.03 27.29 70.74
N HIS A 414 8.31 27.47 71.09
CA HIS A 414 9.31 26.43 71.41
C HIS A 414 9.34 25.09 70.63
N SER A 415 10.36 24.84 69.78
CA SER A 415 11.69 24.27 70.14
C SER A 415 11.85 22.84 69.56
N LYS A 416 13.01 22.21 69.32
CA LYS A 416 14.38 22.28 69.89
C LYS A 416 15.40 21.69 68.88
N ASN A 417 16.67 22.13 68.94
CA ASN A 417 17.94 21.42 68.60
C ASN A 417 18.15 20.81 67.18
N GLY A 418 19.33 20.90 66.54
CA GLY A 418 20.56 21.67 66.86
C GLY A 418 21.76 21.38 65.92
N ARG A 419 22.53 22.44 65.61
CA ARG A 419 24.01 22.59 65.36
C ARG A 419 24.77 21.42 64.65
N THR A 420 25.45 21.57 63.49
CA THR A 420 26.67 22.36 63.13
C THR A 420 27.91 22.02 64.00
N PRO A 421 29.22 22.24 63.62
CA PRO A 421 29.78 23.09 62.52
C PRO A 421 31.20 22.74 61.89
N TRP A 422 31.76 23.66 61.06
CA TRP A 422 33.21 23.93 60.69
C TRP A 422 34.05 22.79 60.00
N GLU A 423 35.19 22.97 59.30
CA GLU A 423 36.23 24.04 59.15
C GLU A 423 36.99 23.85 57.78
N LYS A 424 37.19 24.83 56.89
CA LYS A 424 38.30 25.82 56.71
C LYS A 424 39.76 25.31 56.58
N SER A 425 40.37 25.55 55.41
CA SER A 425 41.83 25.68 55.19
C SER A 425 42.13 26.61 53.98
N ARG A 426 43.38 26.74 53.50
CA ARG A 426 43.84 27.91 52.68
C ARG A 426 45.11 27.71 51.83
N HIS A 427 45.10 28.25 50.59
CA HIS A 427 46.26 28.62 49.72
C HIS A 427 47.22 27.46 49.29
N ASN A 428 47.99 27.50 48.18
CA ASN A 428 48.58 28.62 47.43
C ASN A 428 48.94 28.28 45.94
N ALA A 429 49.25 29.31 45.13
CA ALA A 429 50.08 29.33 43.89
C ALA A 429 49.70 28.57 42.57
N GLY A 430 49.21 29.33 41.57
CA GLY A 430 49.89 29.66 40.28
C GLY A 430 50.36 28.59 39.25
N PHE A 431 49.78 28.65 38.03
CA PHE A 431 50.30 28.33 36.66
C PHE A 431 51.35 27.19 36.45
N SER A 432 51.26 26.27 35.47
CA SER A 432 50.85 26.42 34.06
C SER A 432 50.42 25.12 33.33
N ARG A 433 49.69 25.29 32.21
CA ARG A 433 49.19 24.38 31.12
C ARG A 433 50.14 23.28 30.56
N PRO A 434 49.68 22.35 29.67
CA PRO A 434 48.30 21.89 29.33
C PRO A 434 48.09 20.35 29.06
N GLN A 435 46.80 19.94 28.99
CA GLN A 435 46.21 18.84 28.18
C GLN A 435 46.68 17.37 28.31
N ILE A 436 45.71 16.45 28.49
CA ILE A 436 45.27 15.36 27.56
C ILE A 436 44.34 14.38 28.37
N ILE A 437 43.49 13.60 27.67
CA ILE A 437 42.65 12.44 28.09
C ILE A 437 41.23 12.70 28.67
N ASP A 438 40.33 11.85 28.15
CA ASP A 438 38.92 11.62 28.43
C ASP A 438 38.56 11.20 29.87
N ILE A 439 37.25 11.20 30.17
CA ILE A 439 36.53 10.04 30.75
C ILE A 439 35.01 10.26 30.58
N ALA A 440 34.25 9.16 30.56
CA ALA A 440 32.88 9.08 30.09
C ALA A 440 31.78 9.24 31.19
N TYR A 441 30.54 9.01 30.74
CA TYR A 441 29.34 8.54 31.47
C TYR A 441 28.20 9.52 31.91
N GLU A 442 27.05 9.26 31.27
CA GLU A 442 25.65 9.30 31.75
C GLU A 442 24.79 10.57 31.99
N LYS A 443 23.57 10.48 31.42
CA LYS A 443 22.24 10.96 31.90
C LYS A 443 22.05 12.46 32.24
N LYS A 444 21.36 13.17 31.34
CA LYS A 444 19.90 13.48 31.50
C LYS A 444 19.30 14.19 30.28
N ALA A 445 18.00 13.98 30.09
CA ALA A 445 17.20 14.67 29.06
C ALA A 445 16.89 16.13 29.44
N ARG A 446 16.82 17.03 28.45
CA ARG A 446 15.57 17.72 28.08
C ARG A 446 15.71 18.71 26.91
N SER A 447 14.80 18.54 25.95
CA SER A 447 14.10 19.58 25.18
C SER A 447 14.85 20.62 24.34
N ARG A 448 14.36 20.69 23.09
CA ARG A 448 13.95 21.86 22.30
C ARG A 448 14.84 22.32 21.14
N ASP A 449 14.09 22.63 20.08
CA ASP A 449 14.38 23.52 18.96
C ASP A 449 15.54 23.14 18.03
N LEU A 450 15.22 22.35 16.99
CA LEU A 450 15.86 22.46 15.68
C LEU A 450 14.81 22.23 14.57
N ALA A 451 14.87 23.06 13.53
CA ALA A 451 13.81 23.18 12.54
C ALA A 451 13.80 22.03 11.52
N PHE A 452 12.60 21.66 11.05
CA PHE A 452 12.43 20.78 9.90
C PHE A 452 12.95 21.45 8.61
N PHE A 453 14.18 21.14 8.23
CA PHE A 453 14.64 21.33 6.85
C PHE A 453 14.21 20.14 6.00
N PHE A 454 13.31 20.37 5.05
CA PHE A 454 13.04 19.44 3.96
C PHE A 454 14.27 19.36 3.05
N ILE A 455 15.01 18.25 3.11
CA ILE A 455 16.01 17.93 2.09
C ILE A 455 15.33 17.14 0.98
N CYS A 456 15.34 17.73 -0.21
CA CYS A 456 14.87 17.10 -1.45
C CYS A 456 15.91 16.06 -1.91
N PRO A 457 15.52 14.81 -2.25
CA PRO A 457 16.47 13.82 -2.75
C PRO A 457 16.80 14.08 -4.23
N LYS A 458 17.66 15.08 -4.47
CA LYS A 458 18.50 15.18 -5.66
C LYS A 458 19.93 15.44 -5.18
N TYR A 459 20.89 14.74 -5.77
CA TYR A 459 22.32 14.71 -5.42
C TYR A 459 22.66 14.02 -4.09
N LEU A 460 22.79 12.69 -4.14
CA LEU A 460 23.79 11.96 -3.36
C LEU A 460 24.75 11.29 -4.35
N ASN A 461 26.04 11.61 -4.22
CA ASN A 461 27.10 11.13 -5.09
C ASN A 461 27.61 9.76 -4.54
N PRO A 462 27.65 8.66 -5.31
CA PRO A 462 27.94 7.34 -4.77
C PRO A 462 29.45 7.10 -4.66
N SER A 463 30.07 7.53 -3.56
CA SER A 463 31.51 7.28 -3.32
C SER A 463 31.96 7.41 -1.86
N SER A 464 31.43 6.60 -0.93
CA SER A 464 32.14 6.13 0.28
C SER A 464 31.29 5.24 1.20
N PHE A 465 31.09 3.96 0.85
CA PHE A 465 30.63 2.93 1.81
C PHE A 465 31.11 1.53 1.39
N THR A 466 32.43 1.38 1.24
CA THR A 466 33.08 0.12 0.83
C THR A 466 33.30 -0.84 2.00
N ALA A 467 32.22 -1.52 2.36
CA ALA A 467 32.24 -2.88 2.91
C ALA A 467 31.05 -3.67 2.31
N MET A 468 30.88 -3.57 0.99
CA MET A 468 29.85 -4.31 0.26
C MET A 468 30.33 -5.73 -0.03
N ASN A 469 29.45 -6.71 0.18
CA ASN A 469 29.55 -8.00 -0.50
C ASN A 469 29.50 -7.73 -2.01
N SER A 470 30.64 -7.70 -2.68
CA SER A 470 30.70 -7.59 -4.13
C SER A 470 30.26 -8.91 -4.74
N LEU A 471 29.14 -8.91 -5.46
CA LEU A 471 28.79 -10.01 -6.35
C LEU A 471 29.95 -10.27 -7.34
N PRO A 472 30.19 -11.52 -7.76
CA PRO A 472 31.15 -11.82 -8.82
C PRO A 472 30.87 -10.93 -10.04
N LYS A 473 31.91 -10.29 -10.57
CA LYS A 473 31.77 -9.27 -11.61
C LYS A 473 30.84 -9.67 -12.80
N PRO A 474 30.91 -10.90 -13.36
CA PRO A 474 29.99 -11.30 -14.44
C PRO A 474 28.51 -11.27 -14.06
N ILE A 475 28.18 -11.51 -12.78
CA ILE A 475 26.80 -11.42 -12.26
C ILE A 475 26.38 -9.95 -12.18
N GLN A 476 27.24 -9.07 -11.65
CA GLN A 476 26.96 -7.63 -11.59
C GLN A 476 26.79 -7.02 -12.98
N ASP A 477 27.72 -7.32 -13.91
CA ASP A 477 27.68 -6.84 -15.30
C ASP A 477 26.36 -7.28 -15.99
N ALA A 478 25.89 -8.50 -15.74
CA ALA A 478 24.62 -9.00 -16.27
C ALA A 478 23.39 -8.31 -15.61
N ILE A 479 23.42 -8.07 -14.29
CA ILE A 479 22.34 -7.37 -13.58
C ILE A 479 22.22 -5.93 -14.11
N ASP A 480 23.33 -5.25 -14.28
CA ASP A 480 23.35 -3.88 -14.80
C ASP A 480 22.86 -3.84 -16.26
N ALA A 481 23.21 -4.84 -17.08
CA ALA A 481 22.68 -4.96 -18.44
C ALA A 481 21.15 -5.14 -18.48
N PHE A 482 20.59 -6.03 -17.65
CA PHE A 482 19.13 -6.21 -17.55
C PHE A 482 18.41 -5.00 -16.95
N ALA A 483 19.01 -4.32 -15.95
CA ALA A 483 18.41 -3.16 -15.28
C ALA A 483 18.36 -1.89 -16.16
N ASN A 484 19.12 -1.86 -17.25
CA ASN A 484 19.06 -0.79 -18.25
C ASN A 484 17.92 -0.98 -19.27
N LEU A 485 17.22 -2.12 -19.26
CA LEU A 485 16.06 -2.34 -20.13
C LEU A 485 14.80 -1.65 -19.57
N PRO A 486 13.98 -1.00 -20.44
CA PRO A 486 12.78 -0.31 -19.99
C PRO A 486 11.81 -1.26 -19.27
N GLY A 487 11.35 -0.86 -18.10
CA GLY A 487 10.44 -1.65 -17.25
C GLY A 487 11.13 -2.65 -16.31
N ILE A 488 12.44 -2.86 -16.40
CA ILE A 488 13.17 -3.79 -15.52
C ILE A 488 13.92 -3.00 -14.44
N GLY A 489 13.41 -3.02 -13.21
CA GLY A 489 14.14 -2.48 -12.06
C GLY A 489 15.30 -3.38 -11.60
N SER A 490 16.25 -2.84 -10.84
CA SER A 490 17.45 -3.57 -10.38
C SER A 490 17.15 -4.91 -9.70
N ARG A 491 16.10 -4.99 -8.86
CA ARG A 491 15.66 -6.25 -8.23
C ARG A 491 15.07 -7.27 -9.22
N SER A 492 14.40 -6.78 -10.27
CA SER A 492 13.89 -7.64 -11.34
C SER A 492 15.04 -8.19 -12.18
N ALA A 493 16.04 -7.36 -12.47
CA ALA A 493 17.27 -7.76 -13.16
C ALA A 493 18.07 -8.80 -12.34
N GLU A 494 18.24 -8.56 -11.04
CA GLU A 494 18.84 -9.51 -10.09
C GLU A 494 18.12 -10.86 -10.10
N ARG A 495 16.78 -10.87 -10.01
CA ARG A 495 15.96 -12.09 -10.11
C ARG A 495 16.13 -12.81 -11.45
N LEU A 496 16.22 -12.09 -12.58
CA LEU A 496 16.42 -12.68 -13.90
C LEU A 496 17.80 -13.34 -14.02
N VAL A 497 18.87 -12.66 -13.58
CA VAL A 497 20.24 -13.18 -13.66
C VAL A 497 20.42 -14.41 -12.77
N PHE A 498 19.96 -14.36 -11.51
CA PHE A 498 20.00 -15.54 -10.65
C PHE A 498 19.07 -16.67 -11.13
N GLY A 499 17.96 -16.33 -11.80
CA GLY A 499 17.09 -17.31 -12.48
C GLY A 499 17.82 -18.05 -13.61
N LEU A 500 18.60 -17.34 -14.44
CA LEU A 500 19.43 -17.96 -15.47
C LEU A 500 20.52 -18.85 -14.87
N LEU A 501 21.18 -18.41 -13.79
CA LEU A 501 22.23 -19.19 -13.11
C LEU A 501 21.71 -20.45 -12.37
N LYS A 502 20.45 -20.43 -11.90
CA LYS A 502 19.81 -21.58 -11.22
C LYS A 502 19.22 -22.61 -12.20
N ASN A 503 19.10 -22.26 -13.48
CA ASN A 503 18.45 -23.11 -14.47
C ASN A 503 19.43 -24.14 -15.06
N ASN A 504 19.09 -25.43 -14.95
CA ASN A 504 19.90 -26.55 -15.48
C ASN A 504 19.67 -26.84 -16.98
N SER A 505 19.03 -25.92 -17.73
CA SER A 505 18.79 -26.04 -19.17
C SER A 505 19.59 -24.99 -19.96
N ASP A 506 19.84 -25.24 -21.26
CA ASP A 506 20.54 -24.31 -22.17
C ASP A 506 19.76 -23.01 -22.50
N LEU A 507 18.87 -22.56 -21.61
CA LEU A 507 18.07 -21.34 -21.80
C LEU A 507 18.96 -20.10 -21.87
N ASP A 508 20.02 -20.04 -21.08
CA ASP A 508 21.02 -18.97 -21.07
C ASP A 508 21.72 -18.82 -22.43
N LYS A 509 22.23 -19.92 -22.98
CA LYS A 509 22.90 -19.98 -24.29
C LYS A 509 21.92 -19.70 -25.42
N LYS A 510 20.70 -20.22 -25.33
CA LYS A 510 19.65 -19.98 -26.31
C LYS A 510 19.25 -18.50 -26.33
N LEU A 511 19.06 -17.88 -25.16
CA LEU A 511 18.75 -16.47 -25.04
C LEU A 511 19.88 -15.59 -25.58
N ALA A 512 21.14 -15.86 -25.20
CA ALA A 512 22.30 -15.14 -25.71
C ALA A 512 22.39 -15.21 -27.23
N LYS A 513 22.30 -16.42 -27.80
CA LYS A 513 22.34 -16.62 -29.27
C LYS A 513 21.15 -15.97 -29.98
N SER A 514 19.96 -15.97 -29.39
CA SER A 514 18.79 -15.29 -29.95
C SER A 514 18.95 -13.76 -29.95
N LEU A 515 19.58 -13.18 -28.93
CA LEU A 515 19.88 -11.74 -28.87
C LEU A 515 20.98 -11.33 -29.86
N GLU A 516 22.02 -12.15 -30.02
CA GLU A 516 23.04 -11.97 -31.08
C GLU A 516 22.39 -12.02 -32.46
N THR A 517 21.66 -13.10 -32.75
CA THR A 517 20.96 -13.29 -34.04
C THR A 517 20.04 -12.10 -34.34
N LEU A 518 19.23 -11.65 -33.38
CA LEU A 518 18.33 -10.51 -33.56
C LEU A 518 19.06 -9.22 -33.91
N LYS A 519 20.24 -8.99 -33.32
CA LYS A 519 21.05 -7.79 -33.58
C LYS A 519 21.74 -7.82 -34.94
N ASP A 520 22.14 -9.01 -35.40
CA ASP A 520 22.87 -9.18 -36.65
C ASP A 520 21.93 -9.33 -37.86
N SER A 521 20.76 -9.94 -37.69
CA SER A 521 19.79 -10.20 -38.78
C SER A 521 18.78 -9.08 -38.99
N ILE A 522 18.35 -8.36 -37.95
CA ILE A 522 17.30 -7.35 -38.07
C ILE A 522 17.86 -5.95 -38.35
N LYS A 523 17.36 -5.33 -39.41
CA LYS A 523 17.69 -3.97 -39.85
C LYS A 523 16.43 -3.12 -40.03
N GLU A 524 16.58 -1.81 -40.11
CA GLU A 524 15.51 -0.93 -40.57
C GLU A 524 15.39 -1.01 -42.10
N CYS A 525 14.16 -1.20 -42.60
CA CYS A 525 13.84 -1.11 -44.03
C CYS A 525 14.15 0.29 -44.58
N GLU A 526 14.91 0.38 -45.66
CA GLU A 526 15.37 1.64 -46.27
C GLU A 526 14.25 2.58 -46.72
N ILE A 527 13.03 2.05 -46.90
CA ILE A 527 11.87 2.80 -47.42
C ILE A 527 10.97 3.30 -46.28
N CYS A 528 10.66 2.45 -45.30
CA CYS A 528 9.64 2.74 -44.28
C CYS A 528 10.12 2.66 -42.84
N HIS A 529 11.38 2.31 -42.60
CA HIS A 529 11.99 2.09 -41.29
C HIS A 529 11.35 1.00 -40.41
N HIS A 530 10.45 0.16 -40.96
CA HIS A 530 10.01 -1.05 -40.26
C HIS A 530 11.15 -2.07 -40.16
N TYR A 531 11.16 -2.89 -39.09
CA TYR A 531 12.17 -3.93 -38.91
C TYR A 531 12.02 -5.05 -39.96
N SER A 532 13.16 -5.54 -40.47
CA SER A 532 13.25 -6.47 -41.60
C SER A 532 14.56 -7.27 -41.56
N GLU A 533 14.57 -8.47 -42.13
CA GLU A 533 15.82 -9.22 -42.36
C GLU A 533 16.53 -8.74 -43.64
N ASP A 534 15.76 -8.33 -44.66
CA ASP A 534 16.23 -7.76 -45.92
C ASP A 534 16.25 -6.21 -45.90
N GLU A 535 16.98 -5.58 -46.83
CA GLU A 535 17.01 -4.12 -47.08
C GLU A 535 15.61 -3.51 -47.25
N LYS A 536 14.67 -4.27 -47.82
CA LYS A 536 13.26 -3.89 -47.99
C LYS A 536 12.37 -4.90 -47.29
N CYS A 537 11.55 -4.42 -46.35
CA CYS A 537 10.57 -5.28 -45.70
C CYS A 537 9.54 -5.83 -46.71
N PRO A 538 8.91 -7.00 -46.42
CA PRO A 538 7.94 -7.62 -47.32
C PRO A 538 6.78 -6.70 -47.76
N ILE A 539 6.44 -5.71 -46.93
CA ILE A 539 5.41 -4.72 -47.23
C ILE A 539 5.88 -3.75 -48.32
N CYS A 540 7.11 -3.22 -48.23
CA CYS A 540 7.66 -2.30 -49.22
C CYS A 540 8.17 -3.01 -50.50
N ALA A 541 8.47 -4.31 -50.42
CA ALA A 541 8.77 -5.13 -51.59
C ALA A 541 7.53 -5.48 -52.43
N ASN A 542 6.32 -5.37 -51.85
CA ASN A 542 5.07 -5.73 -52.52
C ASN A 542 4.61 -4.64 -53.52
N SER A 543 4.85 -4.89 -54.82
CA SER A 543 4.44 -4.02 -55.92
C SER A 543 2.93 -3.87 -56.11
N GLY A 544 2.11 -4.75 -55.51
CA GLY A 544 0.65 -4.66 -55.52
C GLY A 544 0.06 -3.63 -54.53
N ARG A 545 0.89 -2.96 -53.71
CA ARG A 545 0.44 -1.90 -52.80
C ARG A 545 0.23 -0.57 -53.52
N ASN A 546 -0.74 0.22 -53.05
CA ASN A 546 -1.02 1.53 -53.60
C ASN A 546 0.10 2.52 -53.22
N GLN A 547 0.98 2.82 -54.18
CA GLN A 547 2.13 3.72 -54.02
C GLN A 547 1.74 5.19 -53.75
N LYS A 548 0.48 5.55 -54.02
CA LYS A 548 -0.08 6.91 -53.85
C LYS A 548 -0.57 7.22 -52.43
N LEU A 549 -0.57 6.22 -51.54
CA LEU A 549 -1.02 6.35 -50.17
C LEU A 549 0.13 6.07 -49.20
N ILE A 550 0.36 6.96 -48.23
CA ILE A 550 1.35 6.76 -47.16
C ILE A 550 0.67 6.91 -45.80
N CYS A 551 0.75 5.89 -44.97
CA CYS A 551 0.33 5.91 -43.57
C CYS A 551 1.55 6.08 -42.65
N ILE A 552 1.60 7.17 -41.88
CA ILE A 552 2.69 7.49 -40.95
C ILE A 552 2.28 7.03 -39.56
N VAL A 553 3.08 6.16 -38.94
CA VAL A 553 2.85 5.59 -37.61
C VAL A 553 3.99 5.91 -36.64
N GLU A 554 3.71 5.87 -35.34
CA GLU A 554 4.71 6.17 -34.29
C GLU A 554 5.73 5.03 -34.17
N THR A 555 5.27 3.78 -34.11
CA THR A 555 6.11 2.60 -33.82
C THR A 555 5.96 1.47 -34.85
N PRO A 556 6.90 0.51 -34.91
CA PRO A 556 6.75 -0.71 -35.71
C PRO A 556 5.51 -1.55 -35.35
N GLN A 557 5.08 -1.52 -34.09
CA GLN A 557 3.92 -2.24 -33.56
C GLN A 557 2.61 -1.70 -34.13
N ASP A 558 2.50 -0.38 -34.29
CA ASP A 558 1.35 0.31 -34.89
C ASP A 558 1.12 -0.10 -36.34
N LEU A 559 2.22 -0.20 -37.12
CA LEU A 559 2.17 -0.72 -38.49
C LEU A 559 1.64 -2.17 -38.52
N ILE A 560 2.10 -3.03 -37.61
CA ILE A 560 1.63 -4.42 -37.51
C ILE A 560 0.15 -4.45 -37.13
N ALA A 561 -0.31 -3.57 -36.24
CA ALA A 561 -1.71 -3.48 -35.84
C ALA A 561 -2.62 -3.11 -37.02
N ILE A 562 -2.25 -2.10 -37.82
CA ILE A 562 -2.99 -1.70 -39.02
C ILE A 562 -2.95 -2.81 -40.08
N GLU A 563 -1.78 -3.38 -40.37
CA GLU A 563 -1.62 -4.37 -41.45
C GLU A 563 -2.39 -5.67 -41.18
N ARG A 564 -2.54 -6.06 -39.90
CA ARG A 564 -3.38 -7.19 -39.45
C ARG A 564 -4.87 -7.01 -39.75
N THR A 565 -5.36 -5.79 -39.96
CA THR A 565 -6.76 -5.57 -40.36
C THR A 565 -7.00 -5.96 -41.82
N HIS A 566 -5.95 -5.98 -42.65
CA HIS A 566 -6.01 -6.16 -44.11
C HIS A 566 -6.85 -5.13 -44.88
N GLU A 567 -7.34 -4.07 -44.22
CA GLU A 567 -8.12 -2.99 -44.83
C GLU A 567 -7.21 -1.98 -45.55
N PHE A 568 -6.08 -1.60 -44.94
CA PHE A 568 -5.16 -0.63 -45.54
C PHE A 568 -4.22 -1.28 -46.57
N ARG A 569 -4.19 -0.72 -47.79
CA ARG A 569 -3.39 -1.23 -48.93
C ARG A 569 -2.32 -0.25 -49.42
N GLY A 570 -2.15 0.89 -48.76
CA GLY A 570 -1.09 1.85 -49.05
C GLY A 570 0.25 1.47 -48.42
N ASN A 571 1.28 2.29 -48.63
CA ASN A 571 2.57 2.13 -47.97
C ASN A 571 2.58 2.72 -46.56
N TYR A 572 3.59 2.38 -45.74
CA TYR A 572 3.79 2.98 -44.42
C TYR A 572 5.08 3.79 -44.34
N HIS A 573 5.21 4.56 -43.26
CA HIS A 573 6.45 5.11 -42.73
C HIS A 573 6.42 5.09 -41.20
N VAL A 574 7.48 4.57 -40.56
CA VAL A 574 7.58 4.41 -39.10
C VAL A 574 8.50 5.48 -38.53
N LEU A 575 8.03 6.24 -37.54
CA LEU A 575 8.80 7.35 -36.94
C LEU A 575 9.83 6.92 -35.88
N HIS A 576 9.59 5.76 -35.23
CA HIS A 576 10.30 5.26 -34.04
C HIS A 576 10.14 6.13 -32.78
N GLY A 577 8.99 6.81 -32.67
CA GLY A 577 8.64 7.62 -31.50
C GLY A 577 7.81 8.85 -31.84
N VAL A 578 7.73 9.76 -30.86
CA VAL A 578 7.02 11.05 -30.91
C VAL A 578 7.88 12.16 -30.34
N LEU A 579 7.63 13.40 -30.74
CA LEU A 579 8.30 14.58 -30.23
C LEU A 579 7.97 14.76 -28.73
N SER A 580 9.00 14.75 -27.89
CA SER A 580 8.85 14.91 -26.44
C SER A 580 9.95 15.83 -25.89
N PRO A 581 9.69 17.14 -25.81
CA PRO A 581 10.63 18.09 -25.20
C PRO A 581 10.95 17.79 -23.73
N LEU A 582 10.03 17.12 -23.02
CA LEU A 582 10.22 16.68 -21.64
C LEU A 582 11.24 15.54 -21.54
N ASN A 583 11.23 14.61 -22.48
CA ASN A 583 12.17 13.49 -22.57
C ASN A 583 13.40 13.81 -23.45
N ARG A 584 13.50 15.03 -23.99
CA ARG A 584 14.54 15.51 -24.93
C ARG A 584 14.59 14.75 -26.26
N VAL A 585 13.42 14.35 -26.77
CA VAL A 585 13.27 13.79 -28.12
C VAL A 585 12.92 14.90 -29.09
N ASN A 586 13.86 15.23 -29.98
CA ASN A 586 13.77 16.27 -30.99
C ASN A 586 13.39 15.69 -32.37
N PRO A 587 13.10 16.52 -33.39
CA PRO A 587 12.78 16.03 -34.73
C PRO A 587 13.89 15.20 -35.40
N GLU A 588 15.16 15.49 -35.10
CA GLU A 588 16.34 14.76 -35.58
C GLU A 588 16.50 13.34 -35.00
N ASP A 589 15.88 13.05 -33.84
CA ASP A 589 15.92 11.71 -33.23
C ASP A 589 14.92 10.73 -33.89
N LEU A 590 13.93 11.27 -34.62
CA LEU A 590 12.87 10.54 -35.30
C LEU A 590 13.17 10.35 -36.79
N ARG A 591 12.49 9.40 -37.44
CA ARG A 591 12.60 9.19 -38.91
C ARG A 591 11.81 10.22 -39.73
N LEU A 592 11.87 11.49 -39.33
CA LEU A 592 11.18 12.62 -39.97
C LEU A 592 11.93 13.13 -41.20
N GLU A 593 13.26 13.23 -41.15
CA GLU A 593 14.03 13.71 -42.31
C GLU A 593 13.92 12.76 -43.52
N SER A 594 13.95 11.44 -43.26
CA SER A 594 13.77 10.42 -44.30
C SER A 594 12.34 10.39 -44.85
N LEU A 595 11.32 10.67 -44.01
CA LEU A 595 9.94 10.85 -44.46
C LEU A 595 9.82 11.97 -45.49
N PHE A 596 10.34 13.16 -45.17
CA PHE A 596 10.23 14.33 -46.06
C PHE A 596 11.02 14.11 -47.35
N LYS A 597 12.27 13.60 -47.27
CA LYS A 597 13.08 13.25 -48.45
C LYS A 597 12.40 12.22 -49.35
N ARG A 598 11.72 11.22 -48.78
CA ARG A 598 10.97 10.21 -49.53
C ARG A 598 9.77 10.82 -50.27
N ILE A 599 9.03 11.71 -49.63
CA ILE A 599 7.87 12.39 -50.22
C ILE A 599 8.32 13.37 -51.32
N GLU A 600 9.35 14.18 -51.05
CA GLU A 600 9.97 15.09 -52.02
C GLU A 600 10.48 14.33 -53.26
N LYS A 601 11.14 13.18 -53.05
CA LYS A 601 11.57 12.30 -54.13
C LYS A 601 10.38 11.83 -54.98
N GLN A 602 9.31 11.31 -54.38
CA GLN A 602 8.11 10.90 -55.13
C GLN A 602 7.44 12.05 -55.90
N ILE A 603 7.44 13.27 -55.36
CA ILE A 603 6.95 14.48 -56.03
C ILE A 603 7.82 14.79 -57.27
N SER A 604 9.15 14.77 -57.11
CA SER A 604 10.10 15.14 -58.15
C SER A 604 10.22 14.11 -59.30
N GLU A 605 10.18 12.81 -59.00
CA GLU A 605 10.35 11.73 -59.99
C GLU A 605 9.06 11.42 -60.77
N ASN A 606 7.91 11.94 -60.32
CA ASN A 606 6.61 11.95 -61.02
C ASN A 606 6.09 10.58 -61.53
N GLN A 607 6.60 9.46 -60.99
CA GLN A 607 6.18 8.11 -61.38
C GLN A 607 4.77 7.76 -60.88
N TYR A 608 4.37 8.29 -59.71
CA TYR A 608 3.02 8.15 -59.15
C TYR A 608 2.65 9.43 -58.40
N PRO A 609 1.55 10.13 -58.74
CA PRO A 609 1.09 11.27 -57.96
C PRO A 609 0.58 10.80 -56.60
N LEU A 610 1.12 11.38 -55.51
CA LEU A 610 0.70 11.08 -54.14
C LEU A 610 -0.72 11.63 -53.91
N GLU A 611 -1.66 10.77 -53.53
CA GLU A 611 -3.07 11.14 -53.34
C GLU A 611 -3.37 11.53 -51.89
N GLU A 612 -2.90 10.74 -50.92
CA GLU A 612 -3.19 10.97 -49.51
C GLU A 612 -2.06 10.49 -48.56
N ILE A 613 -1.78 11.31 -47.55
CA ILE A 613 -0.94 11.01 -46.40
C ILE A 613 -1.84 10.90 -45.17
N ILE A 614 -1.81 9.75 -44.51
CA ILE A 614 -2.60 9.45 -43.32
C ILE A 614 -1.69 9.52 -42.10
N LEU A 615 -2.00 10.41 -41.15
CA LEU A 615 -1.37 10.49 -39.85
C LEU A 615 -2.07 9.52 -38.88
N ALA A 616 -1.45 8.38 -38.63
CA ALA A 616 -1.91 7.34 -37.73
C ALA A 616 -1.18 7.41 -36.37
N THR A 617 -1.12 8.62 -35.82
CA THR A 617 -0.63 8.91 -34.47
C THR A 617 -1.73 8.68 -33.43
N SER A 618 -1.37 8.34 -32.19
CA SER A 618 -2.30 8.22 -31.07
C SER A 618 -2.92 9.58 -30.66
N GLY A 619 -3.88 9.53 -29.74
CA GLY A 619 -4.53 10.71 -29.14
C GLY A 619 -3.76 11.37 -27.99
N SER A 620 -2.47 11.04 -27.80
CA SER A 620 -1.65 11.68 -26.75
C SER A 620 -1.27 13.12 -27.11
N THR A 621 -0.98 13.98 -26.13
CA THR A 621 -0.57 15.38 -26.39
C THR A 621 0.76 15.48 -27.17
N GLU A 622 1.68 14.53 -26.96
CA GLU A 622 2.96 14.46 -27.68
C GLU A 622 2.76 13.96 -29.12
N SER A 623 1.85 13.00 -29.30
CA SER A 623 1.38 12.50 -30.60
C SER A 623 0.64 13.59 -31.40
N GLU A 624 -0.20 14.40 -30.74
CA GLU A 624 -0.88 15.56 -31.36
C GLU A 624 0.12 16.62 -31.82
N ALA A 625 1.11 16.95 -30.99
CA ALA A 625 2.18 17.88 -31.36
C ALA A 625 3.01 17.35 -32.54
N THR A 626 3.32 16.05 -32.54
CA THR A 626 4.04 15.36 -33.63
C THR A 626 3.25 15.38 -34.94
N ALA A 627 1.96 15.04 -34.90
CA ALA A 627 1.08 15.09 -36.06
C ALA A 627 0.95 16.51 -36.63
N HIS A 628 0.83 17.53 -35.76
CA HIS A 628 0.76 18.93 -36.16
C HIS A 628 2.07 19.39 -36.85
N TYR A 629 3.22 19.08 -36.26
CA TYR A 629 4.54 19.39 -36.82
C TYR A 629 4.74 18.76 -38.21
N ILE A 630 4.36 17.48 -38.37
CA ILE A 630 4.42 16.80 -39.68
C ILE A 630 3.52 17.50 -40.69
N SER A 631 2.27 17.80 -40.32
CA SER A 631 1.32 18.46 -41.23
C SER A 631 1.81 19.84 -41.68
N GLU A 632 2.36 20.65 -40.77
CA GLU A 632 2.93 21.97 -41.10
C GLU A 632 4.09 21.85 -42.10
N LYS A 633 5.00 20.89 -41.88
CA LYS A 633 6.16 20.65 -42.76
C LYS A 633 5.75 20.11 -44.13
N LEU A 634 4.73 19.26 -44.21
CA LEU A 634 4.18 18.76 -45.47
C LEU A 634 3.53 19.90 -46.28
N HIS A 635 2.77 20.78 -45.65
CA HIS A 635 2.23 21.97 -46.33
C HIS A 635 3.35 22.86 -46.88
N GLN A 636 4.37 23.16 -46.09
CA GLN A 636 5.55 23.92 -46.54
C GLN A 636 6.25 23.27 -47.76
N LEU A 637 6.36 21.94 -47.78
CA LEU A 637 6.95 21.19 -48.88
C LEU A 637 6.08 21.21 -50.16
N PHE A 638 4.76 21.12 -50.02
CA PHE A 638 3.82 21.15 -51.14
C PHE A 638 3.72 22.54 -51.77
N ASP A 639 3.75 23.60 -50.95
CA ASP A 639 3.75 24.99 -51.41
C ASP A 639 5.01 25.30 -52.22
N GLN A 640 6.19 24.83 -51.77
CA GLN A 640 7.45 24.98 -52.50
C GLN A 640 7.43 24.34 -53.88
N HIS A 641 6.73 23.21 -54.04
CA HIS A 641 6.62 22.46 -55.30
C HIS A 641 5.41 22.87 -56.17
N THR A 642 4.60 23.85 -55.73
CA THR A 642 3.44 24.39 -56.48
C THR A 642 2.45 23.30 -56.93
N LEU A 643 2.20 22.30 -56.09
CA LEU A 643 1.38 21.13 -56.44
C LEU A 643 -0.12 21.46 -56.53
N SER A 644 -0.76 21.08 -57.64
CA SER A 644 -2.20 21.30 -57.86
C SER A 644 -2.85 20.11 -58.59
N PRO A 645 -3.75 19.33 -57.95
CA PRO A 645 -4.09 19.40 -56.52
C PRO A 645 -2.93 18.91 -55.65
N ALA A 646 -2.74 19.52 -54.47
CA ALA A 646 -1.81 19.02 -53.46
C ALA A 646 -2.33 17.70 -52.83
N PRO A 647 -1.43 16.80 -52.38
CA PRO A 647 -1.83 15.58 -51.68
C PRO A 647 -2.67 15.88 -50.43
N LYS A 648 -3.72 15.10 -50.20
CA LYS A 648 -4.57 15.24 -49.02
C LYS A 648 -3.81 14.79 -47.77
N ILE A 649 -3.86 15.58 -46.69
CA ILE A 649 -3.39 15.13 -45.38
C ILE A 649 -4.63 14.80 -44.53
N SER A 650 -4.68 13.60 -43.96
CA SER A 650 -5.75 13.16 -43.06
C SER A 650 -5.20 12.54 -41.79
N ARG A 651 -6.07 12.30 -40.81
CA ARG A 651 -5.70 11.76 -39.49
C ARG A 651 -6.72 10.73 -39.05
N LEU A 652 -6.26 9.61 -38.47
CA LEU A 652 -7.15 8.64 -37.85
C LEU A 652 -7.73 9.23 -36.55
N ALA A 653 -9.04 9.50 -36.56
CA ALA A 653 -9.69 10.36 -35.58
C ALA A 653 -9.82 9.79 -34.13
N ARG A 654 -9.23 8.63 -33.84
CA ARG A 654 -9.27 7.97 -32.51
C ARG A 654 -7.96 7.31 -32.07
N GLY A 655 -6.85 7.56 -32.78
CA GLY A 655 -5.66 6.73 -32.65
C GLY A 655 -5.84 5.36 -33.35
N ILE A 656 -4.89 4.47 -33.12
CA ILE A 656 -4.91 3.06 -33.55
C ILE A 656 -5.50 2.20 -32.43
#